data_AF-A0AAF1AXF4-F1
#
_entry.id   AF-A0AAF1AXF4-F1
#
_cell.length_a   1.000
_cell.length_b   1.000
_cell.length_c   1.000
_cell.angle_alpha   90.00
_cell.angle_beta   90.00
_cell.angle_gamma   90.00
#
_symmetry.space_group_name_H-M   'P 1'
#
loop_
_entity.id
_entity.type
_entity.pdbx_description
1 polymer ?
#
loop_
_entity_poly.entity_id
_entity_poly.type
_entity_poly.pdbx_seq_one_letter_code
_entity_poly.pdbx_strand_id
1 'polypeptide(L)'
;MLESLQQREESEKAKDLPPALPSRPTSRARRPSSKHPPPRTKFDISDSTIFTTTPPSRSVKKKVEVKRRPRDGSFGGKKPKEAGPDESPYVSLSLENIDFQQSVIDKDNNNPHPPTASHSSSLPRFRESELNDNLGYFIKKKLRVWCQLQNGQWESGQIQSTSAETASVLLGNGSVVTVGTRELLPANPDILEGVDDLIQLSYLNEPSVLHNLQCRYAHDTIYSKAGPVLIAINPFKKVKLYGHDYVVAYRQKLLENPHVYAIADTAYSEMMRDEINQSLIISGESGAGKTETAKVAMQYLGALGGGSGGIEREILQTSNILEAFGNAKTSRNDNSSRFGKLIEIYFGAAGKICGAKIQTFLLEKSRVVQLAHGERSYHIFYELCAGASSVLREKLNLKAASQYKYLNQSSCLAIHNIDDAQKFAQLMEALNTIHMSEEDQGHAFEMLAAVLWMGNISFQVDSENYVEVLDDEACERASSLLGCDSQDLMSALSTRKIQAGKDTVAKKLTLQQAIDTRDALAKFVYASLFDWLVEEINKSLGKGKQQTGRSISILDIYGFESFKKNSFEQFCINYANERLQQHFNRHLFKLQQEEYELDGIDWTKVEFVDNQECLDLFEKKPIGLISLLDEESNFPNGSDLTFANKLKQHLSDNPCFKEERGGAFSIRHYAGEVLYNTTGFLEKNRDPLYPDTIQLLSSCGSQLPHLFASSVQNQARKPLSHGLGASELHKRSVGTKFKGQLFKLMQQLENSTPHFIRCIKPNSKQLPGIYEKHLVLEQLRSCGVLEVVRISRSGYPTRITHQEFAERYGFLLSEFGVSQDPLSISASVLQQYGVQPGMYQVGYTKLYFRVGQIAALEETRKQVLLGTLKVQKCFRGHQARRCFMELKKGVITLQSFVRAEIVRREYSIMINLRQQVAKRLDDQSIAALRVQSVIRGWLVRKHLNRLQNLKKLDYDSLSKGKQESRISKSNQNLPWAVEVLQKRVFKAEAGLRKKEQENTALMEKVKKYEVQWVEYEAKIKSMEEMWQKQTTSLQMSLDAVKKSLLSDNASDQPGRRDGSPLQLCSDSEDTSLETQTPSGSTPTKSRNPVLGTEPTHQYVNAISKLVKEFEERSKNFDDEAQAINEVNSRQSTSTNPDEELRALKQKFDTWKKEYNARLRETKGKLHKHPEVERHHHHHHHHHHKWWLVRSKKFK
;
A
#
# COMPACT_ATOMS: atom_id res chain seq x y z
N MET A 1 45.26 23.02 53.62
CA MET A 1 44.73 24.13 54.42
C MET A 1 43.33 23.69 54.84
N LEU A 2 43.16 23.22 56.08
CA LEU A 2 43.34 23.91 57.38
C LEU A 2 42.07 24.68 57.74
N GLU A 3 41.84 24.81 59.04
CA GLU A 3 40.78 25.65 59.63
C GLU A 3 39.36 25.06 59.41
N SER A 4 39.07 23.80 59.75
CA SER A 4 39.11 23.18 61.10
C SER A 4 40.32 23.49 61.98
N LEU A 5 40.21 24.62 62.67
CA LEU A 5 40.98 25.21 63.75
C LEU A 5 39.97 26.16 64.40
N GLN A 6 39.82 26.27 65.72
CA GLN A 6 40.63 25.73 66.80
C GLN A 6 39.74 25.43 68.02
N GLN A 7 40.36 24.87 69.05
CA GLN A 7 39.83 24.56 70.39
C GLN A 7 39.11 23.20 70.52
N ARG A 8 39.34 22.39 71.57
CA ARG A 8 40.33 22.33 72.69
C ARG A 8 40.06 20.98 73.41
N GLU A 9 40.93 20.29 74.17
CA GLU A 9 42.33 20.36 74.64
C GLU A 9 42.90 18.90 74.53
N GLU A 10 44.19 18.61 74.29
CA GLU A 10 45.29 18.36 75.27
C GLU A 10 44.95 17.35 76.40
N SER A 11 45.78 16.35 76.79
CA SER A 11 47.15 15.87 76.43
C SER A 11 47.28 14.36 76.82
N GLU A 12 48.34 13.54 76.67
CA GLU A 12 49.78 13.59 76.30
C GLU A 12 50.13 12.45 75.28
N LYS A 13 51.27 12.34 74.56
CA LYS A 13 52.69 11.95 74.89
C LYS A 13 52.86 10.69 75.78
N ALA A 14 53.85 9.78 75.62
CA ALA A 14 54.97 9.58 74.66
C ALA A 14 55.09 8.04 74.34
N LYS A 15 56.12 7.39 73.75
CA LYS A 15 57.50 7.63 73.23
C LYS A 15 57.73 6.53 72.11
N ASP A 16 58.86 6.19 71.47
CA ASP A 16 60.30 6.54 71.50
C ASP A 16 60.97 6.36 70.09
N LEU A 17 62.31 6.20 69.99
CA LEU A 17 63.13 6.41 68.77
C LEU A 17 64.39 5.49 68.66
N PRO A 18 65.27 5.55 67.61
CA PRO A 18 65.12 5.63 66.12
C PRO A 18 65.98 4.52 65.40
N PRO A 19 66.54 4.58 64.14
CA PRO A 19 67.42 5.60 63.47
C PRO A 19 67.15 5.87 61.94
N ALA A 20 68.08 6.52 61.17
CA ALA A 20 67.92 7.02 59.76
C ALA A 20 69.18 6.73 58.86
N LEU A 21 69.41 7.13 57.57
CA LEU A 21 68.88 8.09 56.55
C LEU A 21 68.96 7.41 55.11
N PRO A 22 69.41 7.90 53.90
CA PRO A 22 69.82 9.20 53.29
C PRO A 22 68.99 9.61 52.01
N SER A 23 69.57 10.17 50.90
CA SER A 23 68.78 10.73 49.73
C SER A 23 69.51 11.02 48.37
N ARG A 24 68.74 11.31 47.28
CA ARG A 24 69.04 12.05 45.97
C ARG A 24 69.92 11.37 44.85
N PRO A 25 70.08 11.89 43.59
CA PRO A 25 69.22 12.67 42.64
C PRO A 25 69.34 12.44 41.06
N THR A 26 68.42 13.02 40.24
CA THR A 26 68.55 13.66 38.86
C THR A 26 68.84 12.97 37.48
N SER A 27 67.84 13.04 36.55
CA SER A 27 67.83 13.55 35.11
C SER A 27 68.68 13.00 33.92
N ARG A 28 68.05 12.80 32.72
CA ARG A 28 68.31 13.45 31.37
C ARG A 28 67.65 12.74 30.16
N ALA A 29 67.74 13.31 28.93
CA ALA A 29 67.16 12.79 27.66
C ALA A 29 68.01 13.13 26.39
N ARG A 30 67.77 12.45 25.23
CA ARG A 30 68.41 12.73 23.91
C ARG A 30 67.58 12.25 22.67
N ARG A 31 68.04 12.59 21.45
CA ARG A 31 67.53 12.25 20.07
C ARG A 31 68.76 12.20 19.08
N PRO A 32 68.63 12.22 17.71
CA PRO A 32 68.24 11.16 16.76
C PRO A 32 69.21 10.98 15.54
N SER A 33 68.92 10.11 14.55
CA SER A 33 69.50 10.16 13.17
C SER A 33 68.63 9.44 12.10
N SER A 34 69.10 9.25 10.85
CA SER A 34 68.27 9.24 9.61
C SER A 34 68.90 8.62 8.32
N LYS A 35 68.11 8.10 7.36
CA LYS A 35 68.22 8.23 5.85
C LYS A 35 67.29 7.26 5.03
N HIS A 36 67.40 7.26 3.68
CA HIS A 36 66.48 6.80 2.59
C HIS A 36 67.28 6.05 1.46
N PRO A 37 66.74 5.52 0.32
CA PRO A 37 65.39 4.98 -0.05
C PRO A 37 65.47 3.61 -0.87
N PRO A 38 64.79 3.32 -2.03
CA PRO A 38 63.91 2.13 -2.16
C PRO A 38 64.14 1.22 -3.41
N PRO A 39 63.27 0.20 -3.64
CA PRO A 39 62.86 -0.11 -5.02
C PRO A 39 61.38 -0.57 -5.25
N ARG A 40 60.98 -0.49 -6.53
CA ARG A 40 60.13 -1.37 -7.42
C ARG A 40 59.39 -2.61 -6.83
N THR A 41 58.24 -3.08 -7.36
CA THR A 41 57.54 -2.86 -8.66
C THR A 41 56.05 -3.27 -8.61
N LYS A 42 55.19 -2.63 -9.44
CA LYS A 42 54.09 -3.16 -10.34
C LYS A 42 53.21 -4.36 -9.90
N PHE A 43 51.96 -4.54 -10.34
CA PHE A 43 51.11 -3.89 -11.37
C PHE A 43 49.62 -4.22 -11.04
N ASP A 44 48.58 -3.66 -11.66
CA ASP A 44 48.09 -2.26 -11.75
C ASP A 44 46.60 -2.32 -12.21
N ILE A 45 45.84 -1.21 -12.18
CA ILE A 45 44.53 -1.04 -12.87
C ILE A 45 44.63 0.22 -13.76
N SER A 46 44.08 0.19 -14.96
CA SER A 46 44.37 1.13 -16.06
C SER A 46 43.50 2.39 -16.12
N ASP A 47 44.02 3.41 -16.83
CA ASP A 47 43.34 4.59 -17.38
C ASP A 47 42.21 4.20 -18.39
N SER A 48 41.44 5.07 -19.07
CA SER A 48 41.53 6.50 -19.45
C SER A 48 40.10 7.03 -19.78
N THR A 49 39.63 8.28 -19.61
CA THR A 49 39.91 9.57 -20.31
C THR A 49 39.73 9.53 -21.86
N ILE A 50 39.21 10.54 -22.60
CA ILE A 50 38.64 11.90 -22.36
C ILE A 50 37.82 12.37 -23.63
N PHE A 51 37.21 13.58 -23.61
CA PHE A 51 36.59 14.41 -24.71
C PHE A 51 35.04 14.45 -24.79
N THR A 52 34.33 15.53 -25.21
CA THR A 52 34.75 16.84 -25.83
C THR A 52 33.82 18.05 -25.46
N THR A 53 34.41 19.13 -24.90
CA THR A 53 34.24 20.59 -25.19
C THR A 53 32.90 21.38 -25.32
N THR A 54 32.80 22.46 -24.49
CA THR A 54 32.36 23.87 -24.79
C THR A 54 30.88 24.20 -25.12
N PRO A 55 30.40 25.48 -25.18
CA PRO A 55 30.97 26.83 -24.83
C PRO A 55 30.01 27.63 -23.85
N PRO A 56 29.96 29.00 -23.78
CA PRO A 56 30.94 30.09 -23.87
C PRO A 56 31.03 30.94 -22.56
N SER A 57 31.46 32.22 -22.60
CA SER A 57 31.72 33.07 -21.42
C SER A 57 31.34 34.57 -21.58
N ARG A 58 31.46 35.33 -20.47
CA ARG A 58 31.64 36.81 -20.30
C ARG A 58 30.45 37.78 -20.10
N SER A 59 30.53 38.46 -18.94
CA SER A 59 30.24 39.90 -18.71
C SER A 59 28.76 40.36 -18.71
N VAL A 60 28.34 41.48 -18.09
CA VAL A 60 29.01 42.58 -17.35
C VAL A 60 28.32 42.82 -15.99
N LYS A 61 29.01 43.37 -14.97
CA LYS A 61 28.39 43.99 -13.77
C LYS A 61 28.79 45.47 -13.65
N LYS A 62 27.84 46.35 -13.31
CA LYS A 62 28.09 47.72 -12.80
C LYS A 62 27.58 47.86 -11.36
N LYS A 63 28.19 48.77 -10.59
CA LYS A 63 27.81 49.17 -9.22
C LYS A 63 27.09 50.52 -9.23
N VAL A 64 26.23 50.77 -8.23
CA VAL A 64 26.18 51.89 -7.24
C VAL A 64 25.10 51.44 -6.24
N GLU A 65 25.36 51.04 -4.99
CA GLU A 65 25.82 51.76 -3.79
C GLU A 65 24.86 52.84 -3.22
N VAL A 66 24.20 52.53 -2.08
CA VAL A 66 23.90 53.46 -0.96
C VAL A 66 23.91 52.65 0.35
N LYS A 67 24.35 53.25 1.47
CA LYS A 67 24.37 52.68 2.84
C LYS A 67 23.33 53.36 3.75
N ARG A 68 22.83 52.69 4.81
CA ARG A 68 22.07 53.35 5.90
C ARG A 68 22.29 52.73 7.31
N ARG A 69 22.51 53.62 8.29
CA ARG A 69 22.52 53.53 9.79
C ARG A 69 23.13 54.86 10.30
N PRO A 70 22.98 55.32 11.58
CA PRO A 70 22.14 54.85 12.71
C PRO A 70 21.45 56.00 13.53
N ARG A 71 20.92 55.66 14.73
CA ARG A 71 20.75 56.47 15.99
C ARG A 71 19.47 57.28 16.33
N ASP A 72 19.01 57.02 17.57
CA ASP A 72 18.67 57.87 18.73
C ASP A 72 17.69 59.07 18.64
N GLY A 73 16.75 59.17 19.60
CA GLY A 73 15.82 60.30 19.84
C GLY A 73 14.79 60.02 20.95
N SER A 74 14.16 61.04 21.57
CA SER A 74 13.25 60.88 22.74
C SER A 74 12.20 62.01 22.90
N PHE A 75 11.23 61.81 23.83
CA PHE A 75 10.21 62.71 24.43
C PHE A 75 8.86 63.02 23.73
N GLY A 76 7.76 62.56 24.35
CA GLY A 76 6.73 63.45 24.95
C GLY A 76 5.35 63.67 24.26
N GLY A 77 4.24 63.43 24.97
CA GLY A 77 2.86 63.85 24.60
C GLY A 77 1.76 63.11 25.41
N LYS A 78 0.62 63.76 25.75
CA LYS A 78 -0.37 63.25 26.76
C LYS A 78 -1.84 63.11 26.26
N LYS A 79 -2.54 62.06 26.79
CA LYS A 79 -4.00 61.95 27.09
C LYS A 79 -4.99 61.86 25.89
N PRO A 80 -6.28 61.44 26.07
CA PRO A 80 -7.05 61.23 27.31
C PRO A 80 -7.89 59.92 27.50
N LYS A 81 -8.28 59.69 28.78
CA LYS A 81 -9.53 59.12 29.40
C LYS A 81 -10.27 57.83 28.92
N GLU A 82 -10.40 56.90 29.89
CA GLU A 82 -11.63 56.29 30.47
C GLU A 82 -12.65 55.46 29.63
N ALA A 83 -12.70 54.15 29.92
CA ALA A 83 -13.90 53.30 30.05
C ALA A 83 -13.58 52.06 30.94
N GLY A 84 -14.58 51.35 31.47
CA GLY A 84 -14.43 50.25 32.46
C GLY A 84 -14.58 48.81 31.90
N PRO A 85 -14.59 47.79 32.78
CA PRO A 85 -14.66 46.37 32.39
C PRO A 85 -16.00 45.67 32.71
N ASP A 86 -16.38 44.72 31.83
CA ASP A 86 -17.26 43.57 32.10
C ASP A 86 -16.48 42.33 31.61
N GLU A 87 -16.29 41.22 32.32
CA GLU A 87 -17.18 40.32 33.09
C GLU A 87 -17.96 39.30 32.24
N SER A 88 -18.15 38.09 32.80
CA SER A 88 -18.49 36.86 32.08
C SER A 88 -19.64 36.11 32.77
N PRO A 89 -20.80 35.93 32.11
CA PRO A 89 -21.94 35.24 32.72
C PRO A 89 -21.90 33.72 32.50
N TYR A 90 -21.66 32.98 33.58
CA TYR A 90 -22.10 31.58 33.75
C TYR A 90 -22.77 31.48 35.12
N VAL A 91 -24.09 31.30 35.16
CA VAL A 91 -24.86 31.16 36.41
C VAL A 91 -25.91 30.06 36.24
N SER A 92 -25.93 29.14 37.20
CA SER A 92 -26.87 28.02 37.31
C SER A 92 -28.21 28.45 37.92
N LEU A 93 -29.30 27.72 37.64
CA LEU A 93 -30.47 27.61 38.53
C LEU A 93 -31.22 26.27 38.28
N SER A 94 -32.21 25.97 39.10
CA SER A 94 -32.61 24.59 39.45
C SER A 94 -34.13 24.40 39.72
N LEU A 95 -34.53 23.13 39.97
CA LEU A 95 -35.87 22.66 40.39
C LEU A 95 -36.89 22.57 39.20
N GLU A 96 -37.98 21.79 39.25
CA GLU A 96 -38.66 21.09 40.37
C GLU A 96 -39.42 19.81 39.92
N ASN A 97 -39.99 19.03 40.85
CA ASN A 97 -40.78 17.80 40.58
C ASN A 97 -42.30 18.06 40.60
N ILE A 98 -43.07 17.43 39.69
CA ILE A 98 -44.52 17.12 39.84
C ILE A 98 -44.79 15.70 39.29
N ASP A 99 -45.81 15.01 39.82
CA ASP A 99 -46.06 13.56 39.73
C ASP A 99 -47.54 13.22 39.35
N PHE A 100 -47.84 11.94 39.05
CA PHE A 100 -49.16 11.34 38.71
C PHE A 100 -49.83 11.81 37.38
N GLN A 101 -50.73 11.07 36.70
CA GLN A 101 -51.49 9.84 37.02
C GLN A 101 -51.88 9.04 35.75
N GLN A 102 -52.40 7.81 35.89
CA GLN A 102 -53.02 7.01 34.81
C GLN A 102 -54.54 7.23 34.71
N SER A 103 -55.14 6.98 33.53
CA SER A 103 -56.59 6.68 33.41
C SER A 103 -56.88 5.79 32.20
N VAL A 104 -57.79 4.81 32.37
CA VAL A 104 -58.22 3.82 31.37
C VAL A 104 -59.63 4.14 30.86
N ILE A 105 -59.93 3.88 29.58
CA ILE A 105 -61.24 3.47 29.02
C ILE A 105 -61.07 3.04 27.53
N ASP A 106 -61.94 2.28 26.85
CA ASP A 106 -62.58 0.96 27.11
C ASP A 106 -63.66 0.69 26.01
N LYS A 107 -63.75 -0.55 25.51
CA LYS A 107 -64.85 -1.21 24.73
C LYS A 107 -65.24 -0.83 23.27
N ASP A 108 -65.28 -1.90 22.46
CA ASP A 108 -66.37 -2.40 21.57
C ASP A 108 -66.87 -1.54 20.37
N ASN A 109 -67.33 -2.08 19.21
CA ASN A 109 -67.86 -3.42 18.90
C ASN A 109 -67.94 -3.78 17.38
N ASN A 110 -67.82 -5.08 17.05
CA ASN A 110 -68.43 -5.88 15.94
C ASN A 110 -68.29 -5.62 14.40
N ASN A 111 -68.33 -6.78 13.69
CA ASN A 111 -68.30 -7.12 12.25
C ASN A 111 -69.68 -6.89 11.51
N PRO A 112 -69.88 -7.11 10.17
CA PRO A 112 -69.21 -8.07 9.24
C PRO A 112 -68.94 -7.66 7.75
N HIS A 113 -68.46 -8.64 6.95
CA HIS A 113 -68.06 -8.68 5.52
C HIS A 113 -69.22 -8.69 4.46
N PRO A 114 -68.97 -8.87 3.12
CA PRO A 114 -68.10 -8.19 2.13
C PRO A 114 -68.89 -7.80 0.82
N PRO A 115 -68.29 -7.36 -0.33
CA PRO A 115 -67.80 -8.32 -1.35
C PRO A 115 -66.62 -7.87 -2.30
N THR A 116 -65.86 -8.88 -2.77
CA THR A 116 -65.11 -9.04 -4.05
C THR A 116 -64.46 -7.89 -4.85
N ALA A 117 -63.13 -8.06 -5.05
CA ALA A 117 -62.39 -8.07 -6.32
C ALA A 117 -61.97 -6.77 -7.08
N SER A 118 -60.67 -6.50 -7.10
CA SER A 118 -59.85 -6.45 -8.34
C SER A 118 -58.34 -6.61 -7.99
N HIS A 119 -57.52 -7.08 -8.94
CA HIS A 119 -56.09 -7.37 -8.69
C HIS A 119 -55.17 -6.26 -9.19
N SER A 120 -54.27 -5.78 -8.32
CA SER A 120 -53.07 -5.02 -8.66
C SER A 120 -51.85 -5.63 -7.96
N SER A 121 -50.74 -5.84 -8.67
CA SER A 121 -49.56 -6.57 -8.16
C SER A 121 -48.85 -5.84 -7.01
N SER A 122 -48.76 -6.50 -5.86
CA SER A 122 -48.11 -5.97 -4.66
C SER A 122 -46.58 -6.10 -4.68
N LEU A 123 -45.88 -5.01 -4.37
CA LEU A 123 -44.48 -5.04 -3.96
C LEU A 123 -44.31 -5.75 -2.58
N PRO A 124 -43.15 -6.34 -2.26
CA PRO A 124 -42.91 -6.97 -0.96
C PRO A 124 -43.01 -5.96 0.20
N ARG A 125 -43.80 -6.29 1.22
CA ARG A 125 -43.95 -5.47 2.44
C ARG A 125 -42.79 -5.70 3.42
N PHE A 126 -41.77 -4.85 3.39
CA PHE A 126 -40.84 -4.66 4.52
C PHE A 126 -40.22 -3.25 4.51
N ARG A 127 -40.79 -2.33 5.33
CA ARG A 127 -40.22 -1.06 5.87
C ARG A 127 -41.36 -0.14 6.36
N GLU A 128 -41.76 -0.21 7.64
CA GLU A 128 -42.78 0.73 8.19
C GLU A 128 -42.47 1.29 9.61
N SER A 129 -41.50 0.74 10.37
CA SER A 129 -41.18 1.25 11.73
C SER A 129 -40.26 2.49 11.71
N GLU A 130 -38.98 2.33 11.37
CA GLU A 130 -37.93 3.35 11.60
C GLU A 130 -38.06 4.65 10.77
N LEU A 131 -38.85 4.63 9.69
CA LEU A 131 -38.98 5.75 8.76
C LEU A 131 -39.97 6.83 9.23
N ASN A 132 -40.99 6.45 10.00
CA ASN A 132 -42.10 7.35 10.35
C ASN A 132 -41.70 8.48 11.32
N ASP A 133 -40.95 8.16 12.38
CA ASP A 133 -40.57 9.16 13.40
C ASP A 133 -39.70 10.29 12.83
N ASN A 134 -38.76 9.94 11.94
CA ASN A 134 -37.87 10.91 11.29
C ASN A 134 -38.66 11.88 10.40
N LEU A 135 -39.59 11.39 9.58
CA LEU A 135 -40.38 12.25 8.69
C LEU A 135 -41.33 13.16 9.49
N GLY A 136 -41.89 12.67 10.60
CA GLY A 136 -42.70 13.46 11.52
C GLY A 136 -41.98 14.68 12.09
N TYR A 137 -40.67 14.59 12.34
CA TYR A 137 -39.84 15.74 12.73
C TYR A 137 -39.68 16.77 11.60
N PHE A 138 -39.38 16.31 10.38
CA PHE A 138 -39.22 17.19 9.21
C PHE A 138 -40.51 17.95 8.88
N ILE A 139 -41.66 17.29 8.96
CA ILE A 139 -42.99 17.88 8.81
C ILE A 139 -43.23 18.94 9.90
N LYS A 140 -43.07 18.60 11.18
CA LYS A 140 -43.28 19.52 12.32
C LYS A 140 -42.36 20.75 12.28
N LYS A 141 -41.16 20.63 11.73
CA LYS A 141 -40.16 21.72 11.64
C LYS A 141 -40.13 22.44 10.28
N LYS A 142 -40.98 22.07 9.32
CA LYS A 142 -41.00 22.62 7.94
C LYS A 142 -39.62 22.64 7.27
N LEU A 143 -38.89 21.54 7.42
CA LEU A 143 -37.54 21.38 6.89
C LEU A 143 -37.54 21.09 5.38
N ARG A 144 -36.35 21.12 4.78
CA ARG A 144 -36.13 20.73 3.38
C ARG A 144 -36.31 19.21 3.24
N VAL A 145 -37.00 18.80 2.19
CA VAL A 145 -37.27 17.41 1.83
C VAL A 145 -37.01 17.17 0.36
N TRP A 146 -36.81 15.91 0.00
CA TRP A 146 -36.97 15.42 -1.35
C TRP A 146 -38.41 14.99 -1.56
N CYS A 147 -39.00 15.37 -2.68
CA CYS A 147 -40.31 14.89 -3.11
C CYS A 147 -40.20 14.24 -4.49
N GLN A 148 -40.92 13.13 -4.70
CA GLN A 148 -41.06 12.54 -6.02
C GLN A 148 -42.18 13.24 -6.79
N LEU A 149 -41.91 13.61 -8.05
CA LEU A 149 -42.88 14.21 -8.94
C LEU A 149 -43.61 13.12 -9.75
N GLN A 150 -44.76 13.46 -10.35
CA GLN A 150 -45.57 12.54 -11.16
C GLN A 150 -44.83 11.94 -12.38
N ASN A 151 -43.72 12.53 -12.80
CA ASN A 151 -42.83 12.00 -13.85
C ASN A 151 -41.76 11.01 -13.29
N GLY A 152 -41.86 10.62 -12.02
CA GLY A 152 -40.94 9.74 -11.31
C GLY A 152 -39.64 10.40 -10.83
N GLN A 153 -39.39 11.68 -11.14
CA GLN A 153 -38.13 12.37 -10.80
C GLN A 153 -38.15 12.95 -9.38
N TRP A 154 -36.97 13.02 -8.77
CA TRP A 154 -36.75 13.63 -7.46
C TRP A 154 -36.30 15.09 -7.57
N GLU A 155 -36.99 15.97 -6.86
CA GLU A 155 -36.60 17.37 -6.64
C GLU A 155 -36.59 17.74 -5.15
N SER A 156 -35.87 18.81 -4.80
CA SER A 156 -35.79 19.32 -3.43
C SER A 156 -36.73 20.50 -3.24
N GLY A 157 -37.38 20.56 -2.08
CA GLY A 157 -38.23 21.66 -1.71
C GLY A 157 -38.46 21.76 -0.21
N GLN A 158 -39.22 22.76 0.21
CA GLN A 158 -39.54 23.01 1.62
C GLN A 158 -41.04 22.81 1.88
N ILE A 159 -41.38 22.10 2.96
CA ILE A 159 -42.79 21.85 3.33
C ILE A 159 -43.45 23.17 3.77
N GLN A 160 -44.48 23.60 3.05
CA GLN A 160 -45.31 24.75 3.45
C GLN A 160 -46.46 24.32 4.37
N SER A 161 -47.16 23.25 4.03
CA SER A 161 -48.34 22.73 4.73
C SER A 161 -48.48 21.22 4.54
N THR A 162 -49.23 20.58 5.44
CA THR A 162 -49.48 19.13 5.45
C THR A 162 -50.91 18.85 5.90
N SER A 163 -51.56 17.91 5.21
CA SER A 163 -52.75 17.19 5.67
C SER A 163 -52.33 15.79 6.15
N ALA A 164 -53.29 14.93 6.51
CA ALA A 164 -53.00 13.57 6.96
C ALA A 164 -52.30 12.70 5.90
N GLU A 165 -52.62 12.90 4.62
CA GLU A 165 -52.14 12.05 3.51
C GLU A 165 -51.27 12.78 2.49
N THR A 166 -51.30 14.12 2.44
CA THR A 166 -50.57 14.92 1.44
C THR A 166 -49.80 16.09 2.03
N ALA A 167 -48.69 16.47 1.41
CA ALA A 167 -47.87 17.61 1.75
C ALA A 167 -47.76 18.59 0.56
N SER A 168 -47.88 19.89 0.84
CA SER A 168 -47.59 20.94 -0.15
C SER A 168 -46.15 21.41 0.02
N VAL A 169 -45.33 21.18 -1.01
CA VAL A 169 -43.90 21.44 -1.02
C VAL A 169 -43.60 22.56 -2.01
N LEU A 170 -42.90 23.60 -1.55
CA LEU A 170 -42.34 24.65 -2.41
C LEU A 170 -41.01 24.16 -2.99
N LEU A 171 -40.95 23.98 -4.30
CA LEU A 171 -39.74 23.60 -5.03
C LEU A 171 -38.79 24.79 -5.19
N GLY A 172 -37.49 24.50 -5.41
CA GLY A 172 -36.47 25.53 -5.64
C GLY A 172 -36.67 26.41 -6.89
N ASN A 173 -37.61 26.04 -7.77
CA ASN A 173 -38.05 26.82 -8.93
C ASN A 173 -39.23 27.79 -8.62
N GLY A 174 -39.72 27.83 -7.37
CA GLY A 174 -40.83 28.67 -6.92
C GLY A 174 -42.23 28.09 -7.13
N SER A 175 -42.38 26.93 -7.77
CA SER A 175 -43.67 26.24 -7.87
C SER A 175 -44.00 25.45 -6.60
N VAL A 176 -45.29 25.33 -6.28
CA VAL A 176 -45.78 24.50 -5.17
C VAL A 176 -46.43 23.24 -5.73
N VAL A 177 -45.97 22.08 -5.27
CA VAL A 177 -46.51 20.76 -5.67
C VAL A 177 -47.10 20.09 -4.44
N THR A 178 -48.28 19.50 -4.61
CA THR A 178 -48.89 18.64 -3.58
C THR A 178 -48.56 17.18 -3.91
N VAL A 179 -47.88 16.51 -2.99
CA VAL A 179 -47.45 15.10 -3.10
C VAL A 179 -47.98 14.29 -1.91
N GLY A 180 -48.03 12.97 -2.03
CA GLY A 180 -48.34 12.09 -0.90
C GLY A 180 -47.27 12.18 0.18
N THR A 181 -47.65 12.09 1.46
CA THR A 181 -46.67 12.07 2.57
C THR A 181 -45.67 10.91 2.47
N ARG A 182 -46.07 9.83 1.80
CA ARG A 182 -45.22 8.65 1.49
C ARG A 182 -44.19 8.89 0.36
N GLU A 183 -44.35 9.97 -0.40
CA GLU A 183 -43.47 10.36 -1.52
C GLU A 183 -42.39 11.37 -1.08
N LEU A 184 -42.30 11.63 0.24
CA LEU A 184 -41.31 12.49 0.87
C LEU A 184 -40.16 11.70 1.49
N LEU A 185 -38.93 12.19 1.29
CA LEU A 185 -37.74 11.72 1.99
C LEU A 185 -36.98 12.90 2.62
N PRO A 186 -36.34 12.74 3.80
CA PRO A 186 -35.59 13.82 4.44
C PRO A 186 -34.39 14.25 3.58
N ALA A 187 -34.19 15.57 3.41
CA ALA A 187 -33.02 16.10 2.73
C ALA A 187 -31.86 16.34 3.72
N ASN A 188 -30.63 16.28 3.22
CA ASN A 188 -29.45 16.66 4.00
C ASN A 188 -29.32 18.19 4.09
N PRO A 189 -28.72 18.74 5.16
CA PRO A 189 -28.42 20.17 5.27
C PRO A 189 -27.30 20.57 4.30
N ASP A 190 -27.27 21.86 3.91
CA ASP A 190 -26.35 22.41 2.90
C ASP A 190 -24.85 22.13 3.19
N ILE A 191 -24.48 22.04 4.47
CA ILE A 191 -23.11 21.74 4.92
C ILE A 191 -22.62 20.32 4.54
N LEU A 192 -23.52 19.42 4.12
CA LEU A 192 -23.21 18.08 3.63
C LEU A 192 -23.38 17.92 2.11
N GLU A 193 -23.63 19.02 1.38
CA GLU A 193 -23.56 18.99 -0.08
C GLU A 193 -22.11 18.78 -0.53
N GLY A 194 -21.93 17.93 -1.55
CA GLY A 194 -20.63 17.69 -2.16
C GLY A 194 -19.59 16.94 -1.33
N VAL A 195 -19.93 16.29 -0.20
CA VAL A 195 -19.00 15.46 0.60
C VAL A 195 -18.20 14.42 -0.22
N ASP A 196 -16.96 14.16 0.19
CA ASP A 196 -16.02 13.25 -0.49
C ASP A 196 -16.38 11.76 -0.37
N ASP A 197 -17.08 11.35 0.69
CA ASP A 197 -17.55 9.97 0.90
C ASP A 197 -19.05 9.98 1.24
N LEU A 198 -19.84 9.22 0.49
CA LEU A 198 -21.30 9.13 0.64
C LEU A 198 -21.73 8.56 2.01
N ILE A 199 -20.85 7.88 2.75
CA ILE A 199 -21.14 7.45 4.13
C ILE A 199 -21.30 8.64 5.08
N GLN A 200 -20.74 9.81 4.75
CA GLN A 200 -20.83 11.03 5.57
C GLN A 200 -22.22 11.70 5.51
N LEU A 201 -23.12 11.24 4.63
CA LEU A 201 -24.50 11.75 4.56
C LEU A 201 -25.34 11.28 5.76
N SER A 202 -25.91 12.22 6.49
CA SER A 202 -26.81 11.93 7.63
C SER A 202 -28.07 11.19 7.17
N TYR A 203 -28.69 11.65 6.08
CA TYR A 203 -29.85 11.01 5.46
C TYR A 203 -29.42 10.30 4.18
N LEU A 204 -29.09 9.02 4.30
CA LEU A 204 -28.73 8.18 3.16
C LEU A 204 -30.01 7.74 2.43
N ASN A 205 -30.34 8.44 1.35
CA ASN A 205 -31.40 8.09 0.42
C ASN A 205 -30.99 8.39 -1.03
N GLU A 206 -31.66 7.74 -1.98
CA GLU A 206 -31.39 7.86 -3.42
C GLU A 206 -31.22 9.31 -3.91
N PRO A 207 -32.17 10.24 -3.64
CA PRO A 207 -32.02 11.60 -4.15
C PRO A 207 -30.87 12.38 -3.50
N SER A 208 -30.55 12.14 -2.22
CA SER A 208 -29.37 12.77 -1.59
C SER A 208 -28.06 12.30 -2.21
N VAL A 209 -27.94 10.99 -2.52
CA VAL A 209 -26.75 10.45 -3.21
C VAL A 209 -26.64 11.03 -4.62
N LEU A 210 -27.76 11.04 -5.37
CA LEU A 210 -27.81 11.56 -6.73
C LEU A 210 -27.47 13.06 -6.78
N HIS A 211 -28.02 13.86 -5.87
CA HIS A 211 -27.74 15.30 -5.76
C HIS A 211 -26.30 15.59 -5.36
N ASN A 212 -25.74 14.85 -4.39
CA ASN A 212 -24.33 14.99 -4.00
C ASN A 212 -23.40 14.77 -5.21
N LEU A 213 -23.61 13.67 -5.94
CA LEU A 213 -22.81 13.34 -7.13
C LEU A 213 -23.03 14.34 -8.27
N GLN A 214 -24.24 14.86 -8.45
CA GLN A 214 -24.53 15.93 -9.41
C GLN A 214 -23.77 17.22 -9.06
N CYS A 215 -23.77 17.64 -7.79
CA CYS A 215 -23.06 18.83 -7.33
C CYS A 215 -21.54 18.70 -7.49
N ARG A 216 -20.96 17.53 -7.22
CA ARG A 216 -19.53 17.27 -7.43
C ARG A 216 -19.16 17.27 -8.92
N TYR A 217 -19.98 16.63 -9.76
CA TYR A 217 -19.79 16.62 -11.22
C TYR A 217 -19.85 18.03 -11.83
N ALA A 218 -20.73 18.91 -11.34
CA ALA A 218 -20.83 20.30 -11.78
C ALA A 218 -19.56 21.13 -11.50
N HIS A 219 -18.76 20.72 -10.51
CA HIS A 219 -17.48 21.34 -10.14
C HIS A 219 -16.25 20.54 -10.65
N ASP A 220 -16.41 19.77 -11.74
CA ASP A 220 -15.39 18.88 -12.33
C ASP A 220 -14.76 17.85 -11.36
N THR A 221 -15.40 17.64 -10.20
CA THR A 221 -14.96 16.70 -9.16
C THR A 221 -15.58 15.34 -9.43
N ILE A 222 -14.99 14.62 -10.39
CA ILE A 222 -15.52 13.39 -10.99
C ILE A 222 -15.40 12.13 -10.13
N TYR A 223 -14.67 12.17 -9.02
CA TYR A 223 -14.42 11.03 -8.15
C TYR A 223 -15.07 11.21 -6.78
N SER A 224 -15.66 10.16 -6.23
CA SER A 224 -16.28 10.14 -4.89
C SER A 224 -16.10 8.77 -4.25
N LYS A 225 -16.08 8.67 -2.92
CA LYS A 225 -16.09 7.38 -2.20
C LYS A 225 -17.51 6.94 -1.85
N ALA A 226 -17.68 5.63 -1.80
CA ALA A 226 -18.78 4.91 -1.18
C ALA A 226 -18.14 3.91 -0.20
N GLY A 227 -17.56 4.42 0.88
CA GLY A 227 -16.65 3.64 1.74
C GLY A 227 -15.49 3.02 0.96
N PRO A 228 -15.36 1.67 0.91
CA PRO A 228 -14.27 0.99 0.21
C PRO A 228 -14.33 1.07 -1.32
N VAL A 229 -15.45 1.54 -1.89
CA VAL A 229 -15.65 1.61 -3.35
C VAL A 229 -15.39 3.04 -3.86
N LEU A 230 -14.61 3.18 -4.94
CA LEU A 230 -14.46 4.45 -5.64
C LEU A 230 -15.50 4.57 -6.76
N ILE A 231 -16.24 5.68 -6.78
CA ILE A 231 -17.11 6.09 -7.88
C ILE A 231 -16.33 7.01 -8.81
N ALA A 232 -16.44 6.80 -10.12
CA ALA A 232 -15.81 7.62 -11.17
C ALA A 232 -16.84 8.01 -12.24
N ILE A 233 -17.16 9.30 -12.39
CA ILE A 233 -18.16 9.79 -13.34
C ILE A 233 -17.47 10.35 -14.59
N ASN A 234 -17.78 9.83 -15.79
CA ASN A 234 -17.07 10.24 -17.01
C ASN A 234 -17.30 11.73 -17.36
N PRO A 235 -16.27 12.60 -17.36
CA PRO A 235 -16.45 14.02 -17.69
C PRO A 235 -16.78 14.29 -19.16
N PHE A 236 -16.48 13.37 -20.09
CA PHE A 236 -16.47 13.61 -21.54
C PHE A 236 -15.60 14.82 -22.01
N LYS A 237 -14.68 15.29 -21.15
CA LYS A 237 -13.67 16.32 -21.42
C LYS A 237 -12.38 16.02 -20.64
N LYS A 238 -11.26 16.62 -21.05
CA LYS A 238 -10.00 16.54 -20.30
C LYS A 238 -10.10 17.37 -19.02
N VAL A 239 -9.83 16.75 -17.87
CA VAL A 239 -9.81 17.38 -16.53
C VAL A 239 -8.39 17.50 -15.99
N LYS A 240 -8.11 18.49 -15.15
CA LYS A 240 -6.75 18.82 -14.66
C LYS A 240 -6.30 17.96 -13.45
N LEU A 241 -6.75 16.71 -13.35
CA LEU A 241 -6.52 15.83 -12.18
C LEU A 241 -5.34 14.86 -12.34
N TYR A 242 -4.84 14.69 -13.57
CA TYR A 242 -3.81 13.69 -13.91
C TYR A 242 -2.41 14.28 -14.13
N GLY A 243 -2.12 15.40 -13.48
CA GLY A 243 -0.81 16.04 -13.55
C GLY A 243 0.25 15.32 -12.71
N HIS A 244 1.52 15.43 -13.08
CA HIS A 244 2.64 14.88 -12.30
C HIS A 244 2.62 15.37 -10.84
N ASP A 245 2.17 16.60 -10.59
CA ASP A 245 2.04 17.17 -9.24
C ASP A 245 1.03 16.40 -8.38
N TYR A 246 -0.06 15.88 -8.97
CA TYR A 246 -1.01 15.01 -8.28
C TYR A 246 -0.39 13.64 -7.97
N VAL A 247 0.37 13.06 -8.90
CA VAL A 247 1.09 11.80 -8.67
C VAL A 247 2.06 11.94 -7.49
N VAL A 248 2.80 13.05 -7.42
CA VAL A 248 3.68 13.36 -6.28
C VAL A 248 2.89 13.61 -4.99
N ALA A 249 1.78 14.36 -5.04
CA ALA A 249 0.98 14.69 -3.87
C ALA A 249 0.33 13.45 -3.22
N TYR A 250 -0.23 12.53 -4.02
CA TYR A 250 -0.76 11.27 -3.49
C TYR A 250 0.37 10.37 -2.92
N ARG A 251 1.48 10.22 -3.64
CA ARG A 251 2.65 9.44 -3.18
C ARG A 251 3.26 9.97 -1.88
N GLN A 252 3.21 11.28 -1.65
CA GLN A 252 3.67 11.93 -0.41
C GLN A 252 2.57 12.04 0.66
N LYS A 253 1.35 11.57 0.37
CA LYS A 253 0.14 11.68 1.21
C LYS A 253 -0.15 13.11 1.67
N LEU A 254 0.00 14.04 0.72
CA LEU A 254 -0.37 15.46 0.82
C LEU A 254 -1.80 15.72 0.34
N LEU A 255 -2.37 14.81 -0.45
CA LEU A 255 -3.79 14.75 -0.84
C LEU A 255 -4.38 13.41 -0.39
N GLU A 256 -5.60 13.45 0.16
CA GLU A 256 -6.37 12.24 0.56
C GLU A 256 -7.75 12.15 -0.12
N ASN A 257 -8.11 13.17 -0.91
CA ASN A 257 -9.36 13.28 -1.66
C ASN A 257 -9.59 12.04 -2.57
N PRO A 258 -10.84 11.66 -2.87
CA PRO A 258 -11.16 10.53 -3.75
C PRO A 258 -10.47 10.63 -5.11
N HIS A 259 -9.67 9.63 -5.47
CA HIS A 259 -8.99 9.53 -6.77
C HIS A 259 -8.54 8.10 -7.05
N VAL A 260 -8.36 7.74 -8.32
CA VAL A 260 -7.79 6.44 -8.74
C VAL A 260 -6.40 6.24 -8.14
N TYR A 261 -5.61 7.31 -8.06
CA TYR A 261 -4.28 7.30 -7.44
C TYR A 261 -4.31 6.88 -5.97
N ALA A 262 -5.33 7.28 -5.19
CA ALA A 262 -5.45 6.88 -3.78
C ALA A 262 -5.71 5.37 -3.64
N ILE A 263 -6.52 4.79 -4.54
CA ILE A 263 -6.80 3.34 -4.55
C ILE A 263 -5.55 2.56 -4.99
N ALA A 264 -4.86 3.02 -6.04
CA ALA A 264 -3.62 2.40 -6.51
C ALA A 264 -2.46 2.52 -5.50
N ASP A 265 -2.36 3.64 -4.78
CA ASP A 265 -1.40 3.83 -3.68
C ASP A 265 -1.68 2.92 -2.50
N THR A 266 -2.96 2.71 -2.18
CA THR A 266 -3.41 1.76 -1.16
C THR A 266 -3.01 0.35 -1.58
N ALA A 267 -3.50 -0.17 -2.71
CA ALA A 267 -3.14 -1.50 -3.21
C ALA A 267 -1.61 -1.73 -3.26
N TYR A 268 -0.83 -0.76 -3.77
CA TYR A 268 0.63 -0.87 -3.77
C TYR A 268 1.23 -0.91 -2.36
N SER A 269 0.74 -0.07 -1.43
CA SER A 269 1.17 -0.07 -0.03
C SER A 269 0.87 -1.40 0.66
N GLU A 270 -0.30 -2.00 0.40
CA GLU A 270 -0.75 -3.23 1.04
C GLU A 270 -0.03 -4.47 0.48
N MET A 271 0.15 -4.56 -0.84
CA MET A 271 1.02 -5.57 -1.47
C MET A 271 2.44 -5.56 -0.89
N MET A 272 2.99 -4.38 -0.61
CA MET A 272 4.34 -4.21 -0.07
C MET A 272 4.42 -4.39 1.46
N ARG A 273 3.28 -4.37 2.18
CA ARG A 273 3.18 -4.54 3.64
C ARG A 273 2.87 -5.98 4.02
N ASP A 274 1.91 -6.59 3.34
CA ASP A 274 1.31 -7.88 3.71
C ASP A 274 1.81 -9.04 2.85
N GLU A 275 2.55 -8.74 1.77
CA GLU A 275 3.02 -9.67 0.74
C GLU A 275 1.90 -10.41 -0.04
N ILE A 276 0.65 -9.97 0.10
CA ILE A 276 -0.54 -10.52 -0.57
C ILE A 276 -0.77 -9.80 -1.90
N ASN A 277 -1.07 -10.57 -2.95
CA ASN A 277 -1.43 -10.05 -4.27
C ASN A 277 -2.70 -9.20 -4.24
N GLN A 278 -2.80 -8.21 -5.12
CA GLN A 278 -3.92 -7.26 -5.14
C GLN A 278 -4.64 -7.29 -6.47
N SER A 279 -5.91 -6.89 -6.51
CA SER A 279 -6.64 -6.64 -7.75
C SER A 279 -7.38 -5.31 -7.73
N LEU A 280 -7.31 -4.56 -8.84
CA LEU A 280 -8.11 -3.38 -9.14
C LEU A 280 -9.23 -3.81 -10.10
N ILE A 281 -10.47 -3.89 -9.61
CA ILE A 281 -11.62 -4.36 -10.38
C ILE A 281 -12.44 -3.14 -10.84
N ILE A 282 -12.39 -2.86 -12.14
CA ILE A 282 -12.99 -1.68 -12.76
C ILE A 282 -14.21 -2.11 -13.57
N SER A 283 -15.39 -1.58 -13.21
CA SER A 283 -16.69 -2.01 -13.75
C SER A 283 -17.66 -0.84 -13.96
N GLY A 284 -18.78 -1.08 -14.65
CA GLY A 284 -19.74 -0.04 -15.08
C GLY A 284 -20.11 -0.18 -16.56
N GLU A 285 -21.02 0.65 -17.07
CA GLU A 285 -21.57 0.54 -18.43
C GLU A 285 -20.54 0.82 -19.57
N SER A 286 -20.91 0.48 -20.81
CA SER A 286 -20.13 0.89 -21.99
C SER A 286 -20.15 2.42 -22.17
N GLY A 287 -18.99 3.02 -22.44
CA GLY A 287 -18.79 4.47 -22.45
C GLY A 287 -18.64 5.13 -21.07
N ALA A 288 -18.71 4.38 -19.96
CA ALA A 288 -18.56 4.93 -18.61
C ALA A 288 -17.11 5.30 -18.21
N GLY A 289 -16.10 5.01 -19.05
CA GLY A 289 -14.70 5.40 -18.81
C GLY A 289 -13.81 4.36 -18.10
N LYS A 290 -14.20 3.07 -18.08
CA LYS A 290 -13.42 1.97 -17.45
C LYS A 290 -11.98 1.90 -17.95
N THR A 291 -11.78 1.84 -19.27
CA THR A 291 -10.45 1.72 -19.88
C THR A 291 -9.55 2.93 -19.63
N GLU A 292 -10.09 4.15 -19.62
CA GLU A 292 -9.34 5.35 -19.24
C GLU A 292 -8.97 5.34 -17.75
N THR A 293 -9.88 4.86 -16.90
CA THR A 293 -9.63 4.64 -15.46
C THR A 293 -8.50 3.61 -15.25
N ALA A 294 -8.47 2.54 -16.05
CA ALA A 294 -7.40 1.55 -16.05
C ALA A 294 -6.05 2.14 -16.49
N LYS A 295 -6.03 2.96 -17.55
CA LYS A 295 -4.83 3.70 -18.00
C LYS A 295 -4.29 4.62 -16.89
N VAL A 296 -5.17 5.38 -16.23
CA VAL A 296 -4.80 6.27 -15.10
C VAL A 296 -4.23 5.46 -13.92
N ALA A 297 -4.78 4.29 -13.61
CA ALA A 297 -4.22 3.39 -12.59
C ALA A 297 -2.82 2.87 -12.98
N MET A 298 -2.65 2.40 -14.22
CA MET A 298 -1.35 1.92 -14.73
C MET A 298 -0.26 3.00 -14.70
N GLN A 299 -0.59 4.24 -15.10
CA GLN A 299 0.33 5.38 -15.05
C GLN A 299 0.83 5.68 -13.62
N TYR A 300 -0.04 5.57 -12.63
CA TYR A 300 0.36 5.77 -11.23
C TYR A 300 1.26 4.65 -10.71
N LEU A 301 0.92 3.39 -11.00
CA LEU A 301 1.73 2.23 -10.63
C LEU A 301 3.11 2.24 -11.32
N GLY A 302 3.19 2.72 -12.57
CA GLY A 302 4.44 2.99 -13.28
C GLY A 302 5.33 4.00 -12.54
N ALA A 303 4.78 5.18 -12.26
CA ALA A 303 5.48 6.23 -11.54
C ALA A 303 5.93 5.81 -10.12
N LEU A 304 5.16 4.97 -9.42
CA LEU A 304 5.58 4.32 -8.18
C LEU A 304 6.75 3.35 -8.40
N GLY A 305 6.62 2.46 -9.37
CA GLY A 305 7.59 1.41 -9.73
C GLY A 305 8.95 1.90 -10.23
N GLY A 306 9.11 3.20 -10.48
CA GLY A 306 10.39 3.85 -10.73
C GLY A 306 10.80 3.84 -12.20
N GLY A 307 10.10 4.66 -12.99
CA GLY A 307 10.22 4.82 -14.46
C GLY A 307 11.59 5.23 -14.99
N SER A 308 12.56 4.31 -14.96
CA SER A 308 13.84 4.43 -15.67
C SER A 308 14.20 3.15 -16.46
N GLY A 309 13.22 2.25 -16.68
CA GLY A 309 13.48 0.88 -17.10
C GLY A 309 12.80 0.42 -18.40
N GLY A 310 12.21 1.33 -19.20
CA GLY A 310 11.48 1.01 -20.44
C GLY A 310 10.08 0.43 -20.20
N ILE A 311 10.00 -0.64 -19.39
CA ILE A 311 8.84 -1.51 -19.16
C ILE A 311 7.53 -0.76 -18.85
N GLU A 312 7.59 0.39 -18.18
CA GLU A 312 6.42 1.25 -17.95
C GLU A 312 5.79 1.77 -19.25
N ARG A 313 6.61 2.23 -20.21
CA ARG A 313 6.15 2.68 -21.52
C ARG A 313 5.64 1.49 -22.34
N GLU A 314 6.34 0.35 -22.29
CA GLU A 314 5.93 -0.89 -22.97
C GLU A 314 4.53 -1.32 -22.52
N ILE A 315 4.30 -1.45 -21.19
CA ILE A 315 2.98 -1.79 -20.61
C ILE A 315 1.89 -0.81 -21.06
N LEU A 316 2.15 0.50 -21.00
CA LEU A 316 1.16 1.50 -21.41
C LEU A 316 0.85 1.44 -22.92
N GLN A 317 1.85 1.19 -23.78
CA GLN A 317 1.67 1.07 -25.23
C GLN A 317 0.88 -0.18 -25.64
N THR A 318 0.87 -1.26 -24.85
CA THR A 318 0.00 -2.43 -25.12
C THR A 318 -1.47 -2.06 -25.23
N SER A 319 -1.93 -1.02 -24.53
CA SER A 319 -3.32 -0.57 -24.61
C SER A 319 -3.67 -0.04 -26.00
N ASN A 320 -2.76 0.63 -26.70
CA ASN A 320 -3.01 1.14 -28.05
C ASN A 320 -3.17 -0.02 -29.06
N ILE A 321 -2.32 -1.05 -28.94
CA ILE A 321 -2.37 -2.26 -29.78
C ILE A 321 -3.67 -3.03 -29.53
N LEU A 322 -4.00 -3.28 -28.27
CA LEU A 322 -5.20 -4.04 -27.90
C LEU A 322 -6.51 -3.27 -28.15
N GLU A 323 -6.46 -1.93 -28.23
CA GLU A 323 -7.61 -1.14 -28.67
C GLU A 323 -7.80 -1.20 -30.21
N ALA A 324 -6.73 -1.14 -31.01
CA ALA A 324 -6.84 -1.31 -32.46
C ALA A 324 -7.46 -2.66 -32.85
N PHE A 325 -6.97 -3.76 -32.26
CA PHE A 325 -7.41 -5.12 -32.57
C PHE A 325 -8.63 -5.61 -31.76
N GLY A 326 -8.94 -4.99 -30.61
CA GLY A 326 -9.96 -5.47 -29.67
C GLY A 326 -11.11 -4.49 -29.38
N ASN A 327 -11.02 -3.24 -29.81
CA ASN A 327 -12.12 -2.28 -29.72
C ASN A 327 -12.78 -2.03 -31.08
N ALA A 328 -14.04 -1.62 -31.01
CA ALA A 328 -14.84 -1.23 -32.17
C ALA A 328 -15.84 -0.13 -31.80
N LYS A 329 -16.40 0.54 -32.82
CA LYS A 329 -17.55 1.43 -32.65
C LYS A 329 -18.83 0.63 -32.51
N THR A 330 -19.57 0.90 -31.44
CA THR A 330 -20.93 0.42 -31.21
C THR A 330 -21.93 1.57 -31.25
N SER A 331 -23.22 1.23 -31.30
CA SER A 331 -24.34 2.16 -31.19
C SER A 331 -24.37 3.02 -29.92
N ARG A 332 -23.56 2.70 -28.89
CA ARG A 332 -23.48 3.45 -27.61
C ARG A 332 -22.11 4.07 -27.31
N ASN A 333 -21.06 3.69 -28.04
CA ASN A 333 -19.68 4.09 -27.78
C ASN A 333 -18.76 3.87 -29.00
N ASP A 334 -18.07 4.93 -29.45
CA ASP A 334 -17.17 4.89 -30.61
C ASP A 334 -15.88 4.09 -30.38
N ASN A 335 -15.42 3.95 -29.13
CA ASN A 335 -14.25 3.13 -28.78
C ASN A 335 -14.62 2.15 -27.65
N SER A 336 -15.30 1.04 -28.01
CA SER A 336 -15.76 0.03 -27.05
C SER A 336 -14.95 -1.26 -27.16
N SER A 337 -14.30 -1.68 -26.08
CA SER A 337 -13.70 -3.01 -25.99
C SER A 337 -14.76 -4.10 -26.15
N ARG A 338 -14.47 -5.08 -27.02
CA ARG A 338 -15.29 -6.26 -27.29
C ARG A 338 -14.61 -7.55 -26.82
N PHE A 339 -13.82 -7.42 -25.76
CA PHE A 339 -13.12 -8.45 -25.01
C PHE A 339 -12.92 -7.93 -23.58
N GLY A 340 -12.71 -8.82 -22.61
CA GLY A 340 -12.21 -8.45 -21.27
C GLY A 340 -10.70 -8.63 -21.20
N LYS A 341 -10.01 -7.80 -20.40
CA LYS A 341 -8.56 -7.92 -20.16
C LYS A 341 -8.21 -7.87 -18.67
N LEU A 342 -7.30 -8.75 -18.26
CA LEU A 342 -6.63 -8.75 -16.97
C LEU A 342 -5.14 -8.45 -17.19
N ILE A 343 -4.63 -7.40 -16.58
CA ILE A 343 -3.22 -7.00 -16.66
C ILE A 343 -2.57 -7.25 -15.30
N GLU A 344 -1.82 -8.35 -15.16
CA GLU A 344 -0.99 -8.67 -13.99
C GLU A 344 0.33 -7.89 -14.08
N ILE A 345 0.54 -6.88 -13.24
CA ILE A 345 1.83 -6.16 -13.13
C ILE A 345 2.64 -6.79 -12.00
N TYR A 346 3.86 -7.25 -12.28
CA TYR A 346 4.74 -7.90 -11.30
C TYR A 346 5.71 -6.90 -10.67
N PHE A 347 5.91 -7.02 -9.35
CA PHE A 347 6.77 -6.13 -8.58
C PHE A 347 7.93 -6.88 -7.90
N GLY A 348 9.13 -6.33 -8.04
CA GLY A 348 10.34 -6.78 -7.37
C GLY A 348 10.30 -6.56 -5.86
N ALA A 349 11.23 -7.18 -5.11
CA ALA A 349 11.25 -7.09 -3.64
C ALA A 349 11.38 -5.64 -3.12
N ALA A 350 12.01 -4.76 -3.91
CA ALA A 350 12.16 -3.33 -3.67
C ALA A 350 11.01 -2.46 -4.23
N GLY A 351 9.87 -3.05 -4.63
CA GLY A 351 8.69 -2.32 -5.11
C GLY A 351 8.77 -1.79 -6.55
N LYS A 352 9.83 -2.11 -7.31
CA LYS A 352 9.94 -1.75 -8.73
C LYS A 352 9.17 -2.71 -9.62
N ILE A 353 8.62 -2.26 -10.75
CA ILE A 353 8.05 -3.16 -11.76
C ILE A 353 9.17 -4.02 -12.37
N CYS A 354 8.95 -5.34 -12.44
CA CYS A 354 9.90 -6.29 -13.05
C CYS A 354 9.36 -7.00 -14.32
N GLY A 355 8.10 -6.74 -14.68
CA GLY A 355 7.44 -7.24 -15.89
C GLY A 355 5.93 -7.22 -15.73
N ALA A 356 5.21 -7.74 -16.72
CA ALA A 356 3.76 -7.90 -16.65
C ALA A 356 3.27 -9.14 -17.44
N LYS A 357 2.01 -9.50 -17.27
CA LYS A 357 1.29 -10.48 -18.11
C LYS A 357 -0.10 -9.94 -18.42
N ILE A 358 -0.52 -10.04 -19.68
CA ILE A 358 -1.88 -9.74 -20.12
C ILE A 358 -2.63 -11.06 -20.36
N GLN A 359 -3.87 -11.13 -19.90
CA GLN A 359 -4.82 -12.20 -20.23
C GLN A 359 -6.07 -11.59 -20.86
N THR A 360 -6.58 -12.21 -21.91
CA THR A 360 -7.77 -11.79 -22.65
C THR A 360 -8.90 -12.81 -22.53
N PHE A 361 -10.14 -12.33 -22.57
CA PHE A 361 -11.35 -13.13 -22.34
C PHE A 361 -12.46 -12.73 -23.31
N LEU A 362 -13.11 -13.72 -23.93
CA LEU A 362 -14.30 -13.57 -24.79
C LEU A 362 -14.20 -12.43 -25.83
N LEU A 363 -13.36 -12.60 -26.86
CA LEU A 363 -13.37 -11.74 -28.04
C LEU A 363 -14.67 -11.94 -28.84
N GLU A 364 -15.36 -10.85 -29.21
CA GLU A 364 -16.60 -10.87 -30.00
C GLU A 364 -16.30 -11.23 -31.47
N LYS A 365 -16.12 -12.53 -31.75
CA LYS A 365 -15.75 -13.03 -33.10
C LYS A 365 -16.73 -12.62 -34.20
N SER A 366 -18.03 -12.59 -33.90
CA SER A 366 -19.09 -12.28 -34.88
C SER A 366 -18.90 -10.93 -35.57
N ARG A 367 -18.34 -9.94 -34.85
CA ARG A 367 -18.01 -8.60 -35.38
C ARG A 367 -17.00 -8.59 -36.53
N VAL A 368 -16.23 -9.65 -36.73
CA VAL A 368 -15.31 -9.79 -37.87
C VAL A 368 -16.09 -9.92 -39.19
N VAL A 369 -17.28 -10.53 -39.15
CA VAL A 369 -18.01 -10.96 -40.36
C VAL A 369 -19.43 -10.38 -40.48
N GLN A 370 -20.04 -9.96 -39.36
CA GLN A 370 -21.40 -9.43 -39.29
C GLN A 370 -21.44 -8.14 -38.47
N LEU A 371 -22.01 -7.06 -39.03
CA LEU A 371 -22.14 -5.76 -38.36
C LEU A 371 -23.61 -5.32 -38.21
N ALA A 372 -23.93 -4.73 -37.06
CA ALA A 372 -25.19 -4.02 -36.87
C ALA A 372 -25.14 -2.63 -37.53
N HIS A 373 -26.30 -2.12 -37.95
CA HIS A 373 -26.43 -0.80 -38.58
C HIS A 373 -25.87 0.32 -37.69
N GLY A 374 -24.94 1.12 -38.22
CA GLY A 374 -24.28 2.22 -37.51
C GLY A 374 -23.06 1.83 -36.66
N GLU A 375 -22.68 0.54 -36.61
CA GLU A 375 -21.48 0.06 -35.91
C GLU A 375 -20.29 -0.12 -36.87
N ARG A 376 -19.07 -0.27 -36.35
CA ARG A 376 -17.90 -0.70 -37.14
C ARG A 376 -17.47 -2.12 -36.74
N SER A 377 -16.67 -2.75 -37.60
CA SER A 377 -15.79 -3.84 -37.17
C SER A 377 -14.65 -3.30 -36.29
N TYR A 378 -13.67 -4.15 -35.96
CA TYR A 378 -12.49 -3.75 -35.20
C TYR A 378 -11.71 -2.64 -35.90
N HIS A 379 -11.18 -1.68 -35.12
CA HIS A 379 -10.59 -0.44 -35.66
C HIS A 379 -9.42 -0.72 -36.61
N ILE A 380 -8.60 -1.73 -36.30
CA ILE A 380 -7.44 -2.17 -37.09
C ILE A 380 -7.72 -2.30 -38.60
N PHE A 381 -8.91 -2.75 -39.01
CA PHE A 381 -9.24 -2.88 -40.42
C PHE A 381 -9.35 -1.51 -41.13
N TYR A 382 -9.95 -0.53 -40.47
CA TYR A 382 -10.12 0.83 -40.99
C TYR A 382 -8.80 1.60 -40.90
N GLU A 383 -8.05 1.43 -39.81
CA GLU A 383 -6.71 1.98 -39.60
C GLU A 383 -5.74 1.47 -40.68
N LEU A 384 -5.69 0.16 -40.94
CA LEU A 384 -4.85 -0.44 -41.99
C LEU A 384 -5.26 0.02 -43.39
N CYS A 385 -6.57 0.06 -43.71
CA CYS A 385 -7.05 0.59 -44.99
C CYS A 385 -6.67 2.06 -45.21
N ALA A 386 -6.71 2.89 -44.16
CA ALA A 386 -6.45 4.33 -44.24
C ALA A 386 -4.95 4.69 -44.21
N GLY A 387 -4.17 4.07 -43.30
CA GLY A 387 -2.82 4.47 -42.94
C GLY A 387 -1.67 3.61 -43.47
N ALA A 388 -1.94 2.49 -44.15
CA ALA A 388 -0.88 1.70 -44.79
C ALA A 388 -0.08 2.53 -45.80
N SER A 389 1.25 2.39 -45.79
CA SER A 389 2.13 2.99 -46.79
C SER A 389 1.84 2.43 -48.19
N SER A 390 2.27 3.11 -49.27
CA SER A 390 2.09 2.61 -50.64
C SER A 390 2.65 1.20 -50.83
N VAL A 391 3.88 0.97 -50.38
CA VAL A 391 4.55 -0.34 -50.43
C VAL A 391 3.77 -1.42 -49.67
N LEU A 392 3.24 -1.10 -48.48
CA LEU A 392 2.45 -2.06 -47.69
C LEU A 392 1.07 -2.31 -48.34
N ARG A 393 0.43 -1.27 -48.87
CA ARG A 393 -0.84 -1.35 -49.60
C ARG A 393 -0.72 -2.20 -50.86
N GLU A 394 0.39 -2.06 -51.60
CA GLU A 394 0.71 -2.86 -52.78
C GLU A 394 0.98 -4.33 -52.38
N LYS A 395 1.86 -4.58 -51.39
CA LYS A 395 2.15 -5.95 -50.90
C LYS A 395 0.87 -6.69 -50.46
N LEU A 396 0.00 -6.01 -49.72
CA LEU A 396 -1.24 -6.58 -49.17
C LEU A 396 -2.44 -6.52 -50.13
N ASN A 397 -2.27 -5.93 -51.31
CA ASN A 397 -3.35 -5.67 -52.27
C ASN A 397 -4.55 -4.95 -51.63
N LEU A 398 -4.30 -3.94 -50.78
CA LEU A 398 -5.35 -3.30 -49.98
C LEU A 398 -6.19 -2.32 -50.80
N LYS A 399 -7.50 -2.55 -50.80
CA LYS A 399 -8.54 -1.68 -51.37
C LYS A 399 -9.08 -0.71 -50.32
N ALA A 400 -9.93 0.24 -50.74
CA ALA A 400 -10.62 1.14 -49.81
C ALA A 400 -11.64 0.36 -48.96
N ALA A 401 -11.85 0.75 -47.70
CA ALA A 401 -12.71 0.03 -46.75
C ALA A 401 -14.16 -0.19 -47.24
N SER A 402 -14.69 0.70 -48.11
CA SER A 402 -16.01 0.55 -48.74
C SER A 402 -16.12 -0.67 -49.68
N GLN A 403 -14.99 -1.20 -50.18
CA GLN A 403 -14.93 -2.29 -51.16
C GLN A 403 -14.86 -3.68 -50.50
N TYR A 404 -14.82 -3.77 -49.16
CA TYR A 404 -14.80 -5.04 -48.43
C TYR A 404 -16.17 -5.33 -47.79
N LYS A 405 -16.76 -6.49 -48.15
CA LYS A 405 -18.10 -6.95 -47.74
C LYS A 405 -18.25 -7.18 -46.22
N TYR A 406 -17.16 -7.29 -45.46
CA TYR A 406 -17.20 -7.31 -43.99
C TYR A 406 -17.22 -5.91 -43.36
N LEU A 407 -16.77 -4.85 -44.05
CA LEU A 407 -16.67 -3.50 -43.49
C LEU A 407 -17.81 -2.56 -43.92
N ASN A 408 -18.44 -2.81 -45.07
CA ASN A 408 -19.42 -1.89 -45.66
C ASN A 408 -20.89 -2.15 -45.24
N GLN A 409 -21.17 -3.25 -44.54
CA GLN A 409 -22.53 -3.71 -44.17
C GLN A 409 -23.34 -2.71 -43.35
N SER A 410 -22.68 -1.94 -42.48
CA SER A 410 -23.32 -1.12 -41.45
C SER A 410 -23.66 0.31 -41.88
N SER A 411 -23.25 0.71 -43.09
CA SER A 411 -23.14 2.10 -43.59
C SER A 411 -22.17 3.02 -42.82
N CYS A 412 -21.47 2.53 -41.78
CA CYS A 412 -20.55 3.33 -40.97
C CYS A 412 -19.08 2.97 -41.28
N LEU A 413 -18.42 3.80 -42.08
CA LEU A 413 -17.00 3.61 -42.43
C LEU A 413 -16.04 4.47 -41.58
N ALA A 414 -16.43 5.71 -41.27
CA ALA A 414 -15.61 6.68 -40.51
C ALA A 414 -16.24 7.05 -39.16
N ILE A 415 -15.43 7.56 -38.24
CA ILE A 415 -15.87 8.09 -36.94
C ILE A 415 -15.62 9.60 -36.89
N HIS A 416 -16.57 10.36 -36.35
CA HIS A 416 -16.47 11.80 -36.23
C HIS A 416 -15.30 12.21 -35.31
N ASN A 417 -14.45 13.14 -35.74
CA ASN A 417 -13.22 13.57 -35.06
C ASN A 417 -12.15 12.49 -34.81
N ILE A 418 -12.16 11.35 -35.54
CA ILE A 418 -11.06 10.37 -35.51
C ILE A 418 -10.46 10.22 -36.90
N ASP A 419 -9.14 10.33 -36.97
CA ASP A 419 -8.33 10.02 -38.15
C ASP A 419 -7.77 8.60 -38.01
N ASP A 420 -8.32 7.65 -38.77
CA ASP A 420 -7.90 6.25 -38.77
C ASP A 420 -6.45 6.08 -39.29
N ALA A 421 -5.93 6.98 -40.15
CA ALA A 421 -4.54 6.93 -40.60
C ALA A 421 -3.57 7.45 -39.54
N GLN A 422 -3.93 8.51 -38.80
CA GLN A 422 -3.18 8.94 -37.62
C GLN A 422 -3.18 7.85 -36.54
N LYS A 423 -4.29 7.12 -36.40
CA LYS A 423 -4.39 5.97 -35.49
C LYS A 423 -3.45 4.83 -35.88
N PHE A 424 -3.39 4.48 -37.17
CA PHE A 424 -2.42 3.49 -37.66
C PHE A 424 -0.96 3.91 -37.36
N ALA A 425 -0.62 5.19 -37.49
CA ALA A 425 0.72 5.68 -37.11
C ALA A 425 1.01 5.53 -35.59
N GLN A 426 0.01 5.72 -34.73
CA GLN A 426 0.13 5.47 -33.28
C GLN A 426 0.29 3.96 -32.98
N LEU A 427 -0.40 3.10 -33.73
CA LEU A 427 -0.25 1.64 -33.64
C LEU A 427 1.18 1.21 -34.01
N MET A 428 1.75 1.72 -35.10
CA MET A 428 3.12 1.41 -35.52
C MET A 428 4.16 1.87 -34.47
N GLU A 429 3.98 3.03 -33.83
CA GLU A 429 4.85 3.44 -32.71
C GLU A 429 4.73 2.45 -31.53
N ALA A 430 3.52 1.98 -31.21
CA ALA A 430 3.28 1.05 -30.13
C ALA A 430 3.91 -0.34 -30.39
N LEU A 431 3.74 -0.89 -31.60
CA LEU A 431 4.33 -2.17 -32.04
C LEU A 431 5.87 -2.14 -31.97
N ASN A 432 6.47 -1.05 -32.45
CA ASN A 432 7.92 -0.83 -32.36
C ASN A 432 8.39 -0.63 -30.90
N THR A 433 7.58 0.00 -30.06
CA THR A 433 7.90 0.20 -28.63
C THR A 433 7.89 -1.12 -27.84
N ILE A 434 7.02 -2.07 -28.17
CA ILE A 434 7.03 -3.42 -27.56
C ILE A 434 8.04 -4.38 -28.19
N HIS A 435 8.86 -3.91 -29.14
CA HIS A 435 9.89 -4.68 -29.84
C HIS A 435 9.37 -5.86 -30.68
N MET A 436 8.19 -5.73 -31.30
CA MET A 436 7.73 -6.67 -32.33
C MET A 436 8.52 -6.44 -33.63
N SER A 437 8.99 -7.50 -34.30
CA SER A 437 9.79 -7.35 -35.52
C SER A 437 8.96 -6.84 -36.71
N GLU A 438 9.60 -6.20 -37.70
CA GLU A 438 8.92 -5.76 -38.92
C GLU A 438 8.36 -6.94 -39.74
N GLU A 439 8.96 -8.13 -39.60
CA GLU A 439 8.50 -9.40 -40.19
C GLU A 439 7.22 -9.89 -39.52
N ASP A 440 7.18 -9.95 -38.17
CA ASP A 440 5.98 -10.29 -37.40
C ASP A 440 4.83 -9.30 -37.66
N GLN A 441 5.14 -7.99 -37.73
CA GLN A 441 4.18 -6.95 -38.11
C GLN A 441 3.63 -7.20 -39.52
N GLY A 442 4.51 -7.53 -40.49
CA GLY A 442 4.12 -7.89 -41.85
C GLY A 442 3.17 -9.08 -41.91
N HIS A 443 3.52 -10.19 -41.27
CA HIS A 443 2.67 -11.39 -41.19
C HIS A 443 1.32 -11.11 -40.52
N ALA A 444 1.28 -10.24 -39.50
CA ALA A 444 0.03 -9.82 -38.87
C ALA A 444 -0.89 -9.04 -39.84
N PHE A 445 -0.33 -8.12 -40.62
CA PHE A 445 -1.09 -7.36 -41.62
C PHE A 445 -1.53 -8.22 -42.82
N GLU A 446 -0.77 -9.26 -43.18
CA GLU A 446 -1.16 -10.28 -44.18
C GLU A 446 -2.39 -11.06 -43.74
N MET A 447 -2.44 -11.53 -42.49
CA MET A 447 -3.62 -12.22 -41.95
C MET A 447 -4.85 -11.30 -41.89
N LEU A 448 -4.68 -10.01 -41.58
CA LEU A 448 -5.77 -9.02 -41.62
C LEU A 448 -6.28 -8.79 -43.05
N ALA A 449 -5.38 -8.64 -44.02
CA ALA A 449 -5.73 -8.49 -45.43
C ALA A 449 -6.42 -9.76 -45.97
N ALA A 450 -5.95 -10.96 -45.61
CA ALA A 450 -6.60 -12.22 -45.94
C ALA A 450 -8.04 -12.28 -45.41
N VAL A 451 -8.29 -11.85 -44.16
CA VAL A 451 -9.65 -11.78 -43.60
C VAL A 451 -10.55 -10.81 -44.38
N LEU A 452 -10.03 -9.65 -44.79
CA LEU A 452 -10.79 -8.71 -45.63
C LEU A 452 -11.13 -9.29 -47.01
N TRP A 453 -10.16 -9.95 -47.66
CA TRP A 453 -10.33 -10.58 -48.96
C TRP A 453 -11.28 -11.80 -48.92
N MET A 454 -11.19 -12.65 -47.89
CA MET A 454 -12.13 -13.76 -47.68
C MET A 454 -13.59 -13.28 -47.60
N GLY A 455 -13.84 -12.07 -47.11
CA GLY A 455 -15.18 -11.48 -47.10
C GLY A 455 -15.77 -11.25 -48.49
N ASN A 456 -14.93 -11.01 -49.49
CA ASN A 456 -15.36 -10.74 -50.87
C ASN A 456 -15.50 -12.01 -51.73
N ILE A 457 -14.96 -13.17 -51.30
CA ILE A 457 -15.12 -14.45 -52.01
C ILE A 457 -16.60 -14.72 -52.27
N SER A 458 -16.90 -14.97 -53.55
CA SER A 458 -18.25 -15.16 -54.07
C SER A 458 -18.50 -16.61 -54.52
N PHE A 459 -19.78 -16.98 -54.56
CA PHE A 459 -20.23 -18.35 -54.73
C PHE A 459 -21.25 -18.45 -55.87
N GLN A 460 -21.12 -19.48 -56.71
CA GLN A 460 -22.10 -19.83 -57.74
C GLN A 460 -22.83 -21.11 -57.32
N VAL A 461 -24.15 -21.11 -57.49
CA VAL A 461 -25.01 -22.26 -57.15
C VAL A 461 -25.22 -23.13 -58.39
N ASP A 462 -25.07 -24.44 -58.25
CA ASP A 462 -25.32 -25.41 -59.32
C ASP A 462 -26.79 -25.85 -59.38
N SER A 463 -27.14 -26.66 -60.40
CA SER A 463 -28.51 -27.15 -60.62
C SER A 463 -29.04 -28.08 -59.53
N GLU A 464 -28.20 -28.55 -58.60
CA GLU A 464 -28.57 -29.41 -57.48
C GLU A 464 -28.67 -28.65 -56.14
N ASN A 465 -28.47 -27.32 -56.16
CA ASN A 465 -28.39 -26.39 -55.01
C ASN A 465 -27.12 -26.54 -54.16
N TYR A 466 -26.06 -27.16 -54.70
CA TYR A 466 -24.74 -27.07 -54.14
C TYR A 466 -24.00 -25.83 -54.65
N VAL A 467 -22.82 -25.55 -54.09
CA VAL A 467 -22.02 -24.38 -54.45
C VAL A 467 -20.64 -24.75 -54.94
N GLU A 468 -20.22 -24.03 -55.98
CA GLU A 468 -18.85 -23.94 -56.46
C GLU A 468 -18.35 -22.50 -56.21
N VAL A 469 -17.08 -22.36 -55.85
CA VAL A 469 -16.48 -21.06 -55.55
C VAL A 469 -16.10 -20.40 -56.87
N LEU A 470 -16.30 -19.08 -56.99
CA LEU A 470 -15.76 -18.34 -58.11
C LEU A 470 -14.26 -18.14 -57.90
N ASP A 471 -13.44 -18.59 -58.85
CA ASP A 471 -12.00 -18.31 -58.90
C ASP A 471 -11.81 -16.84 -59.35
N ASP A 472 -12.19 -15.94 -58.45
CA ASP A 472 -12.18 -14.49 -58.63
C ASP A 472 -10.96 -13.84 -57.95
N GLU A 473 -10.80 -12.54 -58.15
CA GLU A 473 -9.73 -11.74 -57.51
C GLU A 473 -9.74 -11.89 -55.98
N ALA A 474 -10.90 -12.11 -55.34
CA ALA A 474 -10.94 -12.30 -53.89
C ALA A 474 -10.43 -13.69 -53.46
N CYS A 475 -10.67 -14.74 -54.25
CA CYS A 475 -10.12 -16.06 -54.01
C CYS A 475 -8.60 -16.12 -54.24
N GLU A 476 -8.12 -15.54 -55.35
CA GLU A 476 -6.68 -15.44 -55.67
C GLU A 476 -5.91 -14.67 -54.57
N ARG A 477 -6.41 -13.49 -54.16
CA ARG A 477 -5.72 -12.66 -53.16
C ARG A 477 -5.83 -13.27 -51.76
N ALA A 478 -6.94 -13.92 -51.39
CA ALA A 478 -7.06 -14.60 -50.11
C ALA A 478 -6.14 -15.84 -49.99
N SER A 479 -6.09 -16.68 -51.02
CA SER A 479 -5.19 -17.85 -51.04
C SER A 479 -3.73 -17.44 -51.03
N SER A 480 -3.35 -16.45 -51.84
CA SER A 480 -1.99 -15.87 -51.86
C SER A 480 -1.56 -15.31 -50.49
N LEU A 481 -2.42 -14.57 -49.78
CA LEU A 481 -2.10 -14.00 -48.46
C LEU A 481 -2.11 -15.03 -47.32
N LEU A 482 -2.87 -16.13 -47.46
CA LEU A 482 -2.77 -17.29 -46.56
C LEU A 482 -1.56 -18.17 -46.88
N GLY A 483 -1.03 -18.10 -48.10
CA GLY A 483 0.04 -18.96 -48.59
C GLY A 483 -0.43 -20.37 -48.97
N CYS A 484 -1.70 -20.55 -49.35
CA CYS A 484 -2.24 -21.81 -49.88
C CYS A 484 -2.53 -21.72 -51.39
N ASP A 485 -2.79 -22.87 -52.01
CA ASP A 485 -3.29 -22.93 -53.39
C ASP A 485 -4.76 -22.47 -53.47
N SER A 486 -5.15 -21.78 -54.55
CA SER A 486 -6.54 -21.33 -54.76
C SER A 486 -7.51 -22.52 -54.82
N GLN A 487 -7.11 -23.63 -55.45
CA GLN A 487 -7.95 -24.85 -55.56
C GLN A 487 -8.16 -25.53 -54.20
N ASP A 488 -7.14 -25.55 -53.33
CA ASP A 488 -7.26 -26.07 -51.96
C ASP A 488 -8.21 -25.20 -51.12
N LEU A 489 -8.14 -23.86 -51.24
CA LEU A 489 -9.06 -22.94 -50.60
C LEU A 489 -10.49 -23.11 -51.12
N MET A 490 -10.69 -23.16 -52.44
CA MET A 490 -12.00 -23.36 -53.07
C MET A 490 -12.61 -24.71 -52.69
N SER A 491 -11.82 -25.78 -52.67
CA SER A 491 -12.23 -27.12 -52.23
C SER A 491 -12.68 -27.12 -50.76
N ALA A 492 -11.97 -26.43 -49.87
CA ALA A 492 -12.30 -26.33 -48.44
C ALA A 492 -13.53 -25.45 -48.13
N LEU A 493 -13.94 -24.58 -49.07
CA LEU A 493 -15.13 -23.73 -48.95
C LEU A 493 -16.36 -24.30 -49.66
N SER A 494 -16.18 -25.18 -50.67
CA SER A 494 -17.26 -25.81 -51.44
C SER A 494 -17.58 -27.25 -51.01
N THR A 495 -16.64 -27.95 -50.37
CA THR A 495 -16.81 -29.36 -49.97
C THR A 495 -16.48 -29.58 -48.50
N ARG A 496 -16.89 -30.75 -47.99
CA ARG A 496 -16.57 -31.21 -46.64
C ARG A 496 -16.33 -32.70 -46.63
N LYS A 497 -15.18 -33.13 -46.11
CA LYS A 497 -14.86 -34.55 -45.93
C LYS A 497 -15.60 -35.08 -44.71
N ILE A 498 -16.42 -36.11 -44.89
CA ILE A 498 -17.17 -36.79 -43.85
C ILE A 498 -16.64 -38.22 -43.74
N GLN A 499 -16.18 -38.60 -42.54
CA GLN A 499 -15.70 -39.96 -42.29
C GLN A 499 -16.87 -40.92 -42.08
N ALA A 500 -17.10 -41.79 -43.06
CA ALA A 500 -18.15 -42.80 -43.07
C ALA A 500 -17.57 -44.16 -42.67
N GLY A 501 -17.40 -44.37 -41.37
CA GLY A 501 -16.74 -45.57 -40.85
C GLY A 501 -15.22 -45.50 -41.07
N LYS A 502 -14.70 -46.26 -42.04
CA LYS A 502 -13.28 -46.20 -42.44
C LYS A 502 -13.03 -45.24 -43.61
N ASP A 503 -14.01 -45.05 -44.47
CA ASP A 503 -13.85 -44.31 -45.72
C ASP A 503 -14.13 -42.81 -45.52
N THR A 504 -13.55 -41.97 -46.38
CA THR A 504 -13.69 -40.51 -46.32
C THR A 504 -14.43 -40.02 -47.56
N VAL A 505 -15.66 -39.56 -47.39
CA VAL A 505 -16.54 -39.13 -48.48
C VAL A 505 -16.58 -37.61 -48.55
N ALA A 506 -16.24 -37.02 -49.69
CA ALA A 506 -16.41 -35.59 -49.92
C ALA A 506 -17.88 -35.28 -50.24
N LYS A 507 -18.51 -34.43 -49.43
CA LYS A 507 -19.86 -33.91 -49.64
C LYS A 507 -19.79 -32.46 -50.11
N LYS A 508 -20.44 -32.13 -51.24
CA LYS A 508 -20.66 -30.74 -51.68
C LYS A 508 -21.51 -29.96 -50.65
N LEU A 509 -21.22 -28.69 -50.46
CA LEU A 509 -21.92 -27.78 -49.54
C LEU A 509 -23.01 -26.97 -50.27
N THR A 510 -24.04 -26.58 -49.52
CA THR A 510 -25.05 -25.60 -49.98
C THR A 510 -24.56 -24.17 -49.79
N LEU A 511 -25.19 -23.19 -50.46
CA LEU A 511 -24.77 -21.77 -50.40
C LEU A 511 -24.63 -21.23 -48.98
N GLN A 512 -25.60 -21.49 -48.09
CA GLN A 512 -25.50 -21.04 -46.70
C GLN A 512 -24.30 -21.70 -46.00
N GLN A 513 -24.13 -23.02 -46.15
CA GLN A 513 -23.02 -23.76 -45.54
C GLN A 513 -21.63 -23.32 -46.05
N ALA A 514 -21.52 -22.89 -47.30
CA ALA A 514 -20.30 -22.33 -47.87
C ALA A 514 -19.98 -20.94 -47.26
N ILE A 515 -21.00 -20.07 -47.15
CA ILE A 515 -20.90 -18.79 -46.43
C ILE A 515 -20.52 -19.01 -44.96
N ASP A 516 -21.20 -19.90 -44.25
CA ASP A 516 -20.93 -20.22 -42.85
C ASP A 516 -19.49 -20.73 -42.65
N THR A 517 -18.98 -21.54 -43.59
CA THR A 517 -17.62 -22.10 -43.54
C THR A 517 -16.55 -21.03 -43.81
N ARG A 518 -16.79 -20.14 -44.79
CA ARG A 518 -15.96 -18.97 -45.10
C ARG A 518 -15.91 -17.98 -43.93
N ASP A 519 -17.05 -17.68 -43.35
CA ASP A 519 -17.18 -16.78 -42.21
C ASP A 519 -16.59 -17.41 -40.94
N ALA A 520 -16.69 -18.74 -40.76
CA ALA A 520 -16.00 -19.47 -39.69
C ALA A 520 -14.47 -19.43 -39.82
N LEU A 521 -13.92 -19.61 -41.03
CA LEU A 521 -12.50 -19.45 -41.29
C LEU A 521 -12.02 -18.01 -41.00
N ALA A 522 -12.76 -16.98 -41.46
CA ALA A 522 -12.44 -15.59 -41.16
C ALA A 522 -12.49 -15.27 -39.64
N LYS A 523 -13.52 -15.74 -38.94
CA LYS A 523 -13.64 -15.66 -37.46
C LYS A 523 -12.47 -16.37 -36.75
N PHE A 524 -11.97 -17.48 -37.31
CA PHE A 524 -10.85 -18.23 -36.74
C PHE A 524 -9.51 -17.52 -36.92
N VAL A 525 -9.15 -17.15 -38.16
CA VAL A 525 -7.89 -16.47 -38.47
C VAL A 525 -7.75 -15.19 -37.64
N TYR A 526 -8.81 -14.39 -37.53
CA TYR A 526 -8.78 -13.18 -36.70
C TYR A 526 -8.61 -13.48 -35.20
N ALA A 527 -9.32 -14.48 -34.66
CA ALA A 527 -9.21 -14.85 -33.25
C ALA A 527 -7.84 -15.43 -32.89
N SER A 528 -7.27 -16.29 -33.75
CA SER A 528 -5.92 -16.84 -33.54
C SER A 528 -4.82 -15.80 -33.74
N LEU A 529 -5.01 -14.83 -34.65
CA LEU A 529 -4.12 -13.66 -34.75
C LEU A 529 -4.15 -12.82 -33.47
N PHE A 530 -5.34 -12.59 -32.90
CA PHE A 530 -5.48 -11.84 -31.64
C PHE A 530 -4.85 -12.58 -30.44
N ASP A 531 -5.08 -13.88 -30.32
CA ASP A 531 -4.45 -14.71 -29.28
C ASP A 531 -2.91 -14.73 -29.43
N TRP A 532 -2.40 -14.88 -30.65
CA TRP A 532 -0.95 -14.81 -30.95
C TRP A 532 -0.35 -13.43 -30.64
N LEU A 533 -1.02 -12.34 -31.03
CA LEU A 533 -0.60 -10.97 -30.72
C LEU A 533 -0.48 -10.75 -29.20
N VAL A 534 -1.41 -11.31 -28.43
CA VAL A 534 -1.34 -11.31 -26.96
C VAL A 534 -0.19 -12.18 -26.45
N GLU A 535 0.14 -13.31 -27.09
CA GLU A 535 1.33 -14.11 -26.75
C GLU A 535 2.64 -13.36 -27.03
N GLU A 536 2.81 -12.68 -28.16
CA GLU A 536 4.03 -11.90 -28.46
C GLU A 536 4.20 -10.71 -27.49
N ILE A 537 3.11 -9.97 -27.19
CA ILE A 537 3.11 -8.94 -26.14
C ILE A 537 3.57 -9.53 -24.79
N ASN A 538 3.09 -10.72 -24.42
CA ASN A 538 3.48 -11.40 -23.20
C ASN A 538 4.94 -11.89 -23.21
N LYS A 539 5.52 -12.27 -24.36
CA LYS A 539 6.95 -12.62 -24.46
C LYS A 539 7.83 -11.40 -24.21
N SER A 540 7.46 -10.24 -24.74
CA SER A 540 8.20 -8.99 -24.52
C SER A 540 8.19 -8.57 -23.03
N LEU A 541 7.01 -8.56 -22.42
CA LEU A 541 6.80 -8.19 -21.00
C LEU A 541 7.25 -9.26 -19.97
N GLY A 542 7.50 -10.49 -20.40
CA GLY A 542 7.38 -11.70 -19.57
C GLY A 542 8.46 -11.98 -18.52
N LYS A 543 9.45 -11.08 -18.35
CA LYS A 543 10.66 -11.35 -17.54
C LYS A 543 10.44 -11.39 -16.02
N GLY A 544 9.31 -10.86 -15.52
CA GLY A 544 9.09 -10.64 -14.08
C GLY A 544 8.61 -11.84 -13.26
N LYS A 545 7.80 -12.75 -13.83
CA LYS A 545 6.98 -13.70 -13.02
C LYS A 545 7.80 -14.70 -12.18
N GLN A 546 9.03 -14.99 -12.59
CA GLN A 546 9.91 -15.98 -11.93
C GLN A 546 10.58 -15.47 -10.64
N GLN A 547 10.44 -14.19 -10.25
CA GLN A 547 11.34 -13.57 -9.27
C GLN A 547 10.77 -13.30 -7.87
N THR A 548 9.47 -13.03 -7.72
CA THR A 548 8.96 -12.45 -6.45
C THR A 548 7.55 -12.84 -5.99
N GLY A 549 6.67 -13.33 -6.87
CA GLY A 549 5.29 -13.70 -6.51
C GLY A 549 4.35 -12.54 -6.13
N ARG A 550 4.83 -11.29 -6.05
CA ARG A 550 4.04 -10.08 -5.76
C ARG A 550 3.53 -9.43 -7.05
N SER A 551 2.24 -9.11 -7.08
CA SER A 551 1.56 -8.53 -8.24
C SER A 551 0.34 -7.68 -7.88
N ILE A 552 0.04 -6.72 -8.75
CA ILE A 552 -1.23 -5.99 -8.78
C ILE A 552 -1.89 -6.30 -10.12
N SER A 553 -3.07 -6.91 -10.08
CA SER A 553 -3.86 -7.25 -11.27
C SER A 553 -4.87 -6.15 -11.57
N ILE A 554 -5.01 -5.71 -12.81
CA ILE A 554 -6.03 -4.72 -13.21
C ILE A 554 -7.02 -5.40 -14.14
N LEU A 555 -8.30 -5.46 -13.74
CA LEU A 555 -9.37 -6.01 -14.56
C LEU A 555 -10.19 -4.88 -15.18
N ASP A 556 -10.15 -4.80 -16.51
CA ASP A 556 -11.01 -3.94 -17.35
C ASP A 556 -11.81 -4.89 -18.27
N ILE A 557 -13.05 -5.15 -17.87
CA ILE A 557 -13.98 -6.07 -18.55
C ILE A 557 -15.10 -5.27 -19.22
N TYR A 558 -15.76 -5.84 -20.24
CA TYR A 558 -17.02 -5.28 -20.77
C TYR A 558 -18.05 -5.05 -19.65
N GLY A 559 -18.81 -3.97 -19.77
CA GLY A 559 -19.91 -3.68 -18.85
C GLY A 559 -21.11 -4.59 -19.12
N PHE A 560 -22.11 -4.52 -18.23
CA PHE A 560 -23.44 -5.05 -18.49
C PHE A 560 -24.03 -4.43 -19.77
N GLU A 561 -24.63 -5.25 -20.64
CA GLU A 561 -25.22 -4.83 -21.92
C GLU A 561 -26.68 -5.27 -22.03
N SER A 562 -27.60 -4.30 -22.14
CA SER A 562 -29.00 -4.52 -22.48
C SER A 562 -29.39 -3.61 -23.66
N PHE A 563 -29.64 -4.24 -24.81
CA PHE A 563 -29.99 -3.63 -26.09
C PHE A 563 -31.43 -3.98 -26.52
N LYS A 564 -31.91 -3.36 -27.61
CA LYS A 564 -33.24 -3.67 -28.20
C LYS A 564 -33.37 -5.10 -28.76
N LYS A 565 -32.24 -5.76 -29.03
CA LYS A 565 -32.12 -7.18 -29.38
C LYS A 565 -30.82 -7.68 -28.73
N ASN A 566 -30.91 -8.66 -27.83
CA ASN A 566 -29.74 -9.26 -27.19
C ASN A 566 -29.52 -10.66 -27.74
N SER A 567 -28.27 -11.00 -28.03
CA SER A 567 -27.87 -12.29 -28.60
C SER A 567 -26.95 -13.05 -27.63
N PHE A 568 -26.37 -14.16 -28.09
CA PHE A 568 -25.48 -15.03 -27.32
C PHE A 568 -24.27 -14.27 -26.73
N GLU A 569 -23.80 -13.25 -27.43
CA GLU A 569 -22.71 -12.38 -26.99
C GLU A 569 -23.07 -11.56 -25.74
N GLN A 570 -24.25 -10.92 -25.72
CA GLN A 570 -24.76 -10.21 -24.54
C GLN A 570 -25.04 -11.19 -23.38
N PHE A 571 -25.54 -12.38 -23.68
CA PHE A 571 -25.77 -13.44 -22.70
C PHE A 571 -24.47 -13.84 -21.96
N CYS A 572 -23.37 -14.03 -22.71
CA CYS A 572 -22.05 -14.28 -22.10
C CYS A 572 -21.50 -13.06 -21.34
N ILE A 573 -21.63 -11.86 -21.90
CA ILE A 573 -21.20 -10.59 -21.28
C ILE A 573 -21.89 -10.36 -19.92
N ASN A 574 -23.21 -10.58 -19.87
CA ASN A 574 -24.01 -10.37 -18.67
C ASN A 574 -23.78 -11.49 -17.63
N TYR A 575 -23.60 -12.74 -18.04
CA TYR A 575 -23.16 -13.82 -17.14
C TYR A 575 -21.82 -13.50 -16.44
N ALA A 576 -20.85 -12.93 -17.15
CA ALA A 576 -19.58 -12.51 -16.54
C ALA A 576 -19.77 -11.39 -15.50
N ASN A 577 -20.62 -10.41 -15.83
CA ASN A 577 -20.94 -9.30 -14.94
C ASN A 577 -21.71 -9.79 -13.68
N GLU A 578 -22.64 -10.74 -13.84
CA GLU A 578 -23.34 -11.42 -12.74
C GLU A 578 -22.33 -12.10 -11.78
N ARG A 579 -21.33 -12.81 -12.32
CA ARG A 579 -20.32 -13.51 -11.53
C ARG A 579 -19.36 -12.55 -10.80
N LEU A 580 -18.98 -11.45 -11.44
CA LEU A 580 -18.20 -10.39 -10.80
C LEU A 580 -19.00 -9.62 -9.75
N GLN A 581 -20.32 -9.46 -9.93
CA GLN A 581 -21.20 -8.90 -8.90
C GLN A 581 -21.30 -9.84 -7.69
N GLN A 582 -21.34 -11.16 -7.89
CA GLN A 582 -21.30 -12.13 -6.78
C GLN A 582 -19.95 -12.07 -6.05
N HIS A 583 -18.83 -11.92 -6.76
CA HIS A 583 -17.51 -11.70 -6.14
C HIS A 583 -17.47 -10.43 -5.28
N PHE A 584 -18.06 -9.33 -5.77
CA PHE A 584 -18.22 -8.05 -5.06
C PHE A 584 -19.10 -8.18 -3.82
N ASN A 585 -20.30 -8.77 -3.96
CA ASN A 585 -21.22 -9.04 -2.86
C ASN A 585 -20.57 -9.95 -1.80
N ARG A 586 -19.81 -10.97 -2.22
CA ARG A 586 -19.07 -11.85 -1.30
C ARG A 586 -17.98 -11.09 -0.53
N HIS A 587 -17.17 -10.27 -1.20
CA HIS A 587 -16.05 -9.57 -0.53
C HIS A 587 -16.48 -8.41 0.36
N LEU A 588 -17.43 -7.58 -0.11
CA LEU A 588 -17.88 -6.41 0.68
C LEU A 588 -18.87 -6.78 1.78
N PHE A 589 -19.71 -7.79 1.57
CA PHE A 589 -20.76 -8.16 2.52
C PHE A 589 -20.46 -9.51 3.16
N LYS A 590 -20.50 -10.60 2.39
CA LYS A 590 -20.55 -11.95 2.98
C LYS A 590 -19.33 -12.28 3.86
N LEU A 591 -18.11 -11.98 3.41
CA LEU A 591 -16.88 -12.17 4.22
C LEU A 591 -16.85 -11.29 5.49
N GLN A 592 -17.45 -10.09 5.44
CA GLN A 592 -17.56 -9.21 6.62
C GLN A 592 -18.58 -9.77 7.63
N GLN A 593 -19.68 -10.36 7.15
CA GLN A 593 -20.67 -11.04 8.00
C GLN A 593 -20.09 -12.33 8.62
N GLU A 594 -19.43 -13.16 7.79
CA GLU A 594 -18.70 -14.37 8.22
C GLU A 594 -17.62 -14.01 9.28
N GLU A 595 -16.90 -12.89 9.12
CA GLU A 595 -15.91 -12.43 10.13
C GLU A 595 -16.55 -11.97 11.45
N TYR A 596 -17.65 -11.22 11.40
CA TYR A 596 -18.33 -10.75 12.63
C TYR A 596 -18.94 -11.91 13.42
N GLU A 597 -19.52 -12.89 12.74
CA GLU A 597 -20.05 -14.12 13.33
C GLU A 597 -18.93 -14.98 13.97
N LEU A 598 -17.76 -15.06 13.33
CA LEU A 598 -16.60 -15.80 13.85
C LEU A 598 -15.89 -15.10 15.03
N ASP A 599 -15.81 -13.77 15.04
CA ASP A 599 -15.13 -13.01 16.11
C ASP A 599 -16.06 -12.61 17.27
N GLY A 600 -17.32 -13.07 17.27
CA GLY A 600 -18.26 -12.92 18.38
C GLY A 600 -18.90 -11.54 18.52
N ILE A 601 -18.98 -10.77 17.44
CA ILE A 601 -19.52 -9.40 17.46
C ILE A 601 -21.05 -9.44 17.52
N ASP A 602 -21.64 -8.64 18.41
CA ASP A 602 -23.07 -8.33 18.35
C ASP A 602 -23.34 -7.32 17.21
N TRP A 603 -24.05 -7.76 16.18
CA TRP A 603 -24.36 -6.96 15.00
C TRP A 603 -25.71 -7.37 14.37
N THR A 604 -26.48 -6.37 13.95
CA THR A 604 -27.76 -6.60 13.25
C THR A 604 -27.50 -7.11 11.84
N LYS A 605 -28.01 -8.32 11.52
CA LYS A 605 -27.79 -8.94 10.20
C LYS A 605 -28.43 -8.12 9.08
N VAL A 606 -27.59 -7.48 8.26
CA VAL A 606 -28.06 -6.62 7.16
C VAL A 606 -28.31 -7.46 5.92
N GLU A 607 -29.59 -7.59 5.57
CA GLU A 607 -30.01 -8.24 4.33
C GLU A 607 -29.55 -7.45 3.09
N PHE A 608 -28.88 -8.16 2.19
CA PHE A 608 -28.48 -7.72 0.86
C PHE A 608 -29.05 -8.70 -0.17
N VAL A 609 -29.24 -8.25 -1.40
CA VAL A 609 -29.70 -9.12 -2.50
C VAL A 609 -28.50 -9.94 -2.99
N ASP A 610 -28.43 -11.20 -2.57
CA ASP A 610 -27.52 -12.17 -3.17
C ASP A 610 -28.06 -12.57 -4.56
N ASN A 611 -27.17 -12.69 -5.55
CA ASN A 611 -27.51 -13.03 -6.93
C ASN A 611 -27.17 -14.50 -7.27
N GLN A 612 -26.88 -15.32 -6.26
CA GLN A 612 -26.61 -16.76 -6.42
C GLN A 612 -27.73 -17.51 -7.16
N GLU A 613 -29.01 -17.18 -6.98
CA GLU A 613 -30.12 -17.83 -7.71
C GLU A 613 -30.06 -17.60 -9.24
N CYS A 614 -29.59 -16.42 -9.65
CA CYS A 614 -29.34 -16.09 -11.05
C CYS A 614 -28.08 -16.81 -11.57
N LEU A 615 -27.03 -16.93 -10.76
CA LEU A 615 -25.85 -17.71 -11.16
C LEU A 615 -26.14 -19.21 -11.28
N ASP A 616 -26.96 -19.77 -10.39
CA ASP A 616 -27.42 -21.15 -10.47
C ASP A 616 -28.20 -21.39 -11.77
N LEU A 617 -29.02 -20.43 -12.22
CA LEU A 617 -29.72 -20.48 -13.51
C LEU A 617 -28.73 -20.65 -14.70
N PHE A 618 -27.57 -19.99 -14.66
CA PHE A 618 -26.50 -20.18 -15.66
C PHE A 618 -25.69 -21.46 -15.45
N GLU A 619 -25.36 -21.79 -14.20
CA GLU A 619 -24.25 -22.66 -13.87
C GLU A 619 -24.60 -24.08 -13.42
N LYS A 620 -25.81 -24.30 -12.91
CA LYS A 620 -26.25 -25.55 -12.30
C LYS A 620 -26.18 -26.72 -13.29
N LYS A 621 -25.84 -27.90 -12.76
CA LYS A 621 -25.77 -29.16 -13.51
C LYS A 621 -26.72 -30.18 -12.89
N PRO A 622 -27.36 -31.06 -13.70
CA PRO A 622 -27.34 -31.07 -15.16
C PRO A 622 -28.21 -29.97 -15.80
N ILE A 623 -29.14 -29.38 -15.04
CA ILE A 623 -30.11 -28.39 -15.54
C ILE A 623 -29.63 -26.97 -15.23
N GLY A 624 -29.33 -26.20 -16.28
CA GLY A 624 -28.90 -24.80 -16.24
C GLY A 624 -28.62 -24.30 -17.67
N LEU A 625 -28.73 -22.99 -17.92
CA LEU A 625 -28.76 -22.40 -19.27
C LEU A 625 -27.60 -22.88 -20.17
N ILE A 626 -26.36 -22.84 -19.67
CA ILE A 626 -25.18 -23.23 -20.45
C ILE A 626 -25.16 -24.76 -20.71
N SER A 627 -25.64 -25.55 -19.74
CA SER A 627 -25.71 -27.01 -19.83
C SER A 627 -26.74 -27.45 -20.88
N LEU A 628 -27.95 -26.86 -20.85
CA LEU A 628 -29.01 -27.12 -21.82
C LEU A 628 -28.63 -26.62 -23.24
N LEU A 629 -27.94 -25.48 -23.32
CA LEU A 629 -27.43 -24.93 -24.59
C LEU A 629 -26.39 -25.86 -25.20
N ASP A 630 -25.47 -26.40 -24.40
CA ASP A 630 -24.42 -27.31 -24.86
C ASP A 630 -25.00 -28.68 -25.27
N GLU A 631 -25.99 -29.20 -24.55
CA GLU A 631 -26.69 -30.43 -24.88
C GLU A 631 -27.41 -30.30 -26.24
N GLU A 632 -28.19 -29.23 -26.42
CA GLU A 632 -28.92 -28.97 -27.66
C GLU A 632 -27.97 -28.60 -28.83
N SER A 633 -26.84 -27.95 -28.53
CA SER A 633 -25.76 -27.71 -29.51
C SER A 633 -25.13 -29.02 -30.00
N ASN A 634 -25.05 -30.03 -29.15
CA ASN A 634 -24.55 -31.37 -29.51
C ASN A 634 -25.62 -32.27 -30.15
N PHE A 635 -26.90 -31.92 -30.06
CA PHE A 635 -27.98 -32.68 -30.68
C PHE A 635 -28.02 -32.44 -32.21
N PRO A 636 -27.96 -33.50 -33.06
CA PRO A 636 -27.84 -33.32 -34.52
C PRO A 636 -29.01 -32.55 -35.16
N ASN A 637 -30.22 -32.72 -34.62
CA ASN A 637 -31.44 -32.05 -35.08
C ASN A 637 -31.82 -30.86 -34.18
N GLY A 638 -30.91 -30.40 -33.31
CA GLY A 638 -31.14 -29.30 -32.37
C GLY A 638 -31.26 -27.95 -33.08
N SER A 639 -32.31 -27.20 -32.75
CA SER A 639 -32.68 -25.90 -33.32
C SER A 639 -32.87 -24.85 -32.23
N ASP A 640 -32.77 -23.55 -32.57
CA ASP A 640 -32.96 -22.47 -31.59
C ASP A 640 -34.38 -22.44 -30.98
N LEU A 641 -35.37 -23.04 -31.66
CA LEU A 641 -36.74 -23.20 -31.17
C LEU A 641 -36.87 -24.39 -30.21
N THR A 642 -36.25 -25.54 -30.51
CA THR A 642 -36.21 -26.68 -29.56
C THR A 642 -35.41 -26.30 -28.32
N PHE A 643 -34.33 -25.53 -28.46
CA PHE A 643 -33.62 -24.91 -27.35
C PHE A 643 -34.55 -24.02 -26.48
N ALA A 644 -35.29 -23.08 -27.08
CA ALA A 644 -36.22 -22.21 -26.35
C ALA A 644 -37.29 -23.01 -25.58
N ASN A 645 -37.88 -24.03 -26.21
CA ASN A 645 -38.85 -24.92 -25.57
C ASN A 645 -38.24 -25.71 -24.40
N LYS A 646 -36.99 -26.16 -24.54
CA LYS A 646 -36.24 -26.88 -23.48
C LYS A 646 -35.89 -25.97 -22.30
N LEU A 647 -35.54 -24.71 -22.54
CA LEU A 647 -35.39 -23.71 -21.48
C LEU A 647 -36.70 -23.52 -20.71
N LYS A 648 -37.82 -23.30 -21.42
CA LYS A 648 -39.16 -23.19 -20.82
C LYS A 648 -39.50 -24.40 -19.95
N GLN A 649 -39.30 -25.61 -20.46
CA GLN A 649 -39.65 -26.86 -19.78
C GLN A 649 -38.86 -27.08 -18.47
N HIS A 650 -37.61 -26.60 -18.40
CA HIS A 650 -36.71 -26.93 -17.29
C HIS A 650 -36.39 -25.78 -16.33
N LEU A 651 -36.64 -24.52 -16.72
CA LEU A 651 -36.23 -23.34 -15.95
C LEU A 651 -37.40 -22.43 -15.51
N SER A 652 -38.64 -22.75 -15.87
CA SER A 652 -39.84 -21.95 -15.55
C SER A 652 -40.10 -21.78 -14.04
N ASP A 653 -39.63 -22.71 -13.20
CA ASP A 653 -39.75 -22.63 -11.74
C ASP A 653 -38.73 -21.68 -11.08
N ASN A 654 -37.72 -21.17 -11.81
CA ASN A 654 -36.69 -20.29 -11.24
C ASN A 654 -37.15 -18.82 -11.27
N PRO A 655 -37.09 -18.09 -10.14
CA PRO A 655 -37.64 -16.74 -10.03
C PRO A 655 -36.89 -15.67 -10.86
N CYS A 656 -35.68 -15.97 -11.34
CA CYS A 656 -34.90 -15.11 -12.25
C CYS A 656 -35.15 -15.41 -13.73
N PHE A 657 -35.84 -16.50 -14.09
CA PHE A 657 -36.19 -16.83 -15.47
C PHE A 657 -37.64 -16.43 -15.79
N LYS A 658 -37.90 -16.06 -17.04
CA LYS A 658 -39.23 -15.68 -17.53
C LYS A 658 -39.38 -16.08 -19.00
N GLU A 659 -40.44 -16.81 -19.31
CA GLU A 659 -40.82 -17.18 -20.67
C GLU A 659 -41.30 -15.95 -21.46
N GLU A 660 -40.89 -15.83 -22.73
CA GLU A 660 -41.38 -14.81 -23.65
C GLU A 660 -41.83 -15.44 -24.98
N ARG A 661 -42.74 -14.77 -25.68
CA ARG A 661 -43.38 -15.34 -26.88
C ARG A 661 -42.41 -15.35 -28.08
N GLY A 662 -42.44 -16.45 -28.85
CA GLY A 662 -41.79 -16.51 -30.17
C GLY A 662 -40.30 -16.86 -30.17
N GLY A 663 -39.82 -17.70 -29.25
CA GLY A 663 -38.41 -18.11 -29.20
C GLY A 663 -37.50 -17.11 -28.47
N ALA A 664 -38.07 -16.35 -27.54
CA ALA A 664 -37.32 -15.44 -26.67
C ALA A 664 -37.43 -15.88 -25.20
N PHE A 665 -36.50 -15.42 -24.37
CA PHE A 665 -36.56 -15.59 -22.92
C PHE A 665 -35.99 -14.36 -22.22
N SER A 666 -36.48 -14.06 -21.03
CA SER A 666 -35.99 -12.97 -20.20
C SER A 666 -35.28 -13.51 -18.96
N ILE A 667 -34.17 -12.88 -18.58
CA ILE A 667 -33.48 -13.12 -17.30
C ILE A 667 -33.50 -11.84 -16.46
N ARG A 668 -33.88 -11.97 -15.19
CA ARG A 668 -33.73 -10.92 -14.17
C ARG A 668 -32.32 -10.98 -13.56
N HIS A 669 -31.42 -10.21 -14.14
CA HIS A 669 -30.06 -9.98 -13.65
C HIS A 669 -30.05 -9.00 -12.46
N TYR A 670 -28.92 -8.93 -11.73
CA TYR A 670 -28.70 -7.90 -10.70
C TYR A 670 -28.94 -6.45 -11.19
N ALA A 671 -28.70 -6.21 -12.48
CA ALA A 671 -28.83 -4.90 -13.13
C ALA A 671 -30.20 -4.65 -13.79
N GLY A 672 -31.11 -5.63 -13.82
CA GLY A 672 -32.43 -5.51 -14.44
C GLY A 672 -32.85 -6.72 -15.29
N GLU A 673 -34.05 -6.65 -15.88
CA GLU A 673 -34.56 -7.68 -16.80
C GLU A 673 -33.98 -7.49 -18.21
N VAL A 674 -33.45 -8.56 -18.81
CA VAL A 674 -32.90 -8.56 -20.17
C VAL A 674 -33.55 -9.64 -21.03
N LEU A 675 -34.12 -9.21 -22.16
CA LEU A 675 -34.75 -10.06 -23.17
C LEU A 675 -33.73 -10.57 -24.19
N TYR A 676 -33.55 -11.88 -24.27
CA TYR A 676 -32.70 -12.56 -25.25
C TYR A 676 -33.54 -13.27 -26.32
N ASN A 677 -33.08 -13.25 -27.57
CA ASN A 677 -33.68 -13.98 -28.69
C ASN A 677 -32.80 -15.19 -29.02
N THR A 678 -33.34 -16.42 -29.03
CA THR A 678 -32.52 -17.62 -29.28
C THR A 678 -31.99 -17.74 -30.71
N THR A 679 -32.47 -16.95 -31.68
CA THR A 679 -32.03 -17.01 -33.08
C THR A 679 -30.50 -16.92 -33.20
N GLY A 680 -29.89 -18.00 -33.71
CA GLY A 680 -28.44 -18.16 -33.87
C GLY A 680 -27.68 -18.61 -32.62
N PHE A 681 -28.33 -18.91 -31.48
CA PHE A 681 -27.63 -19.34 -30.26
C PHE A 681 -26.89 -20.65 -30.46
N LEU A 682 -27.50 -21.66 -31.08
CA LEU A 682 -26.84 -22.96 -31.28
C LEU A 682 -25.66 -22.85 -32.24
N GLU A 683 -25.77 -22.09 -33.33
CA GLU A 683 -24.67 -21.88 -34.28
C GLU A 683 -23.48 -21.15 -33.62
N LYS A 684 -23.75 -20.03 -32.93
CA LYS A 684 -22.74 -19.25 -32.21
C LYS A 684 -22.08 -20.01 -31.07
N ASN A 685 -22.81 -20.91 -30.41
CA ASN A 685 -22.26 -21.76 -29.35
C ASN A 685 -21.45 -22.96 -29.91
N ARG A 686 -21.83 -23.50 -31.07
CA ARG A 686 -21.09 -24.55 -31.80
C ARG A 686 -19.73 -24.05 -32.30
N ASP A 687 -19.67 -22.83 -32.85
CA ASP A 687 -18.46 -22.20 -33.44
C ASP A 687 -17.61 -23.19 -34.30
N PRO A 688 -18.23 -23.82 -35.32
CA PRO A 688 -17.68 -25.01 -35.95
C PRO A 688 -16.51 -24.70 -36.89
N LEU A 689 -15.34 -25.27 -36.58
CA LEU A 689 -14.22 -25.40 -37.51
C LEU A 689 -14.14 -26.84 -37.99
N TYR A 690 -14.10 -27.02 -39.31
CA TYR A 690 -14.05 -28.34 -39.92
C TYR A 690 -12.60 -28.84 -40.03
N PRO A 691 -12.35 -30.16 -39.93
CA PRO A 691 -11.00 -30.72 -40.06
C PRO A 691 -10.31 -30.33 -41.37
N ASP A 692 -11.06 -30.20 -42.46
CA ASP A 692 -10.58 -29.71 -43.76
C ASP A 692 -9.98 -28.30 -43.68
N THR A 693 -10.65 -27.40 -42.96
CA THR A 693 -10.17 -26.02 -42.74
C THR A 693 -8.89 -26.00 -41.90
N ILE A 694 -8.77 -26.89 -40.92
CA ILE A 694 -7.54 -27.04 -40.11
C ILE A 694 -6.42 -27.69 -40.95
N GLN A 695 -6.75 -28.62 -41.85
CA GLN A 695 -5.80 -29.23 -42.78
C GLN A 695 -5.25 -28.19 -43.77
N LEU A 696 -6.11 -27.34 -44.36
CA LEU A 696 -5.71 -26.22 -45.23
C LEU A 696 -4.71 -25.29 -44.53
N LEU A 697 -5.02 -24.85 -43.31
CA LEU A 697 -4.10 -24.02 -42.52
C LEU A 697 -2.85 -24.80 -42.07
N SER A 698 -2.85 -26.13 -42.13
CA SER A 698 -1.68 -26.98 -41.92
C SER A 698 -0.84 -27.21 -43.19
N SER A 699 -1.31 -26.82 -44.39
CA SER A 699 -0.57 -26.87 -45.66
C SER A 699 -0.22 -25.49 -46.25
N CYS A 700 -0.80 -24.41 -45.71
CA CYS A 700 -0.40 -23.02 -45.99
C CYS A 700 1.09 -22.79 -45.72
N GLY A 701 1.84 -22.29 -46.71
CA GLY A 701 3.27 -21.98 -46.58
C GLY A 701 3.59 -20.74 -45.72
N SER A 702 2.59 -20.00 -45.25
CA SER A 702 2.78 -18.89 -44.30
C SER A 702 2.90 -19.40 -42.85
N GLN A 703 3.78 -18.77 -42.08
CA GLN A 703 4.12 -19.20 -40.72
C GLN A 703 2.94 -19.13 -39.74
N LEU A 704 2.10 -18.09 -39.83
CA LEU A 704 0.98 -17.89 -38.89
C LEU A 704 -0.13 -18.94 -39.05
N PRO A 705 -0.66 -19.26 -40.26
CA PRO A 705 -1.56 -20.38 -40.49
C PRO A 705 -1.10 -21.71 -39.88
N HIS A 706 0.16 -22.11 -40.13
CA HIS A 706 0.76 -23.31 -39.55
C HIS A 706 0.71 -23.27 -38.01
N LEU A 707 1.09 -22.14 -37.39
CA LEU A 707 1.07 -21.97 -35.94
C LEU A 707 -0.36 -22.06 -35.38
N PHE A 708 -1.34 -21.39 -36.01
CA PHE A 708 -2.75 -21.42 -35.62
C PHE A 708 -3.32 -22.84 -35.65
N ALA A 709 -3.07 -23.59 -36.75
CA ALA A 709 -3.48 -24.98 -36.88
C ALA A 709 -2.81 -25.89 -35.82
N SER A 710 -1.51 -25.69 -35.57
CA SER A 710 -0.78 -26.46 -34.56
C SER A 710 -1.30 -26.22 -33.13
N SER A 711 -1.74 -24.99 -32.81
CA SER A 711 -2.32 -24.65 -31.51
C SER A 711 -3.62 -25.45 -31.27
N VAL A 712 -4.51 -25.50 -32.26
CA VAL A 712 -5.77 -26.27 -32.17
C VAL A 712 -5.48 -27.77 -32.02
N GLN A 713 -4.56 -28.34 -32.81
CA GLN A 713 -4.18 -29.75 -32.70
C GLN A 713 -3.57 -30.08 -31.33
N ASN A 714 -2.74 -29.20 -30.77
CA ASN A 714 -2.14 -29.37 -29.45
C ASN A 714 -3.14 -29.21 -28.30
N GLN A 715 -4.18 -28.38 -28.46
CA GLN A 715 -5.28 -28.28 -27.50
C GLN A 715 -6.14 -29.56 -27.50
N ALA A 716 -6.34 -30.21 -28.65
CA ALA A 716 -7.03 -31.49 -28.76
C ALA A 716 -6.22 -32.68 -28.20
N ARG A 717 -4.88 -32.58 -28.14
CA ARG A 717 -3.98 -33.66 -27.69
C ARG A 717 -3.67 -33.69 -26.18
N LYS A 718 -3.91 -32.61 -25.43
CA LYS A 718 -3.56 -32.56 -23.98
C LYS A 718 -4.49 -33.44 -23.13
N PRO A 719 -4.00 -34.53 -22.51
CA PRO A 719 -4.82 -35.31 -21.58
C PRO A 719 -4.99 -34.52 -20.27
N LEU A 720 -6.24 -34.25 -19.89
CA LEU A 720 -6.57 -33.84 -18.53
C LEU A 720 -6.75 -35.10 -17.68
N SER A 721 -6.32 -35.06 -16.41
CA SER A 721 -6.23 -36.22 -15.50
C SER A 721 -7.57 -36.73 -14.96
N HIS A 722 -8.65 -36.64 -15.75
CA HIS A 722 -9.99 -37.12 -15.41
C HIS A 722 -10.72 -37.72 -16.61
N GLY A 723 -10.58 -39.03 -16.79
CA GLY A 723 -11.65 -39.98 -17.20
C GLY A 723 -12.41 -39.83 -18.52
N LEU A 724 -12.25 -38.75 -19.30
CA LEU A 724 -13.06 -38.48 -20.48
C LEU A 724 -12.24 -38.58 -21.77
N GLY A 725 -12.81 -39.27 -22.77
CA GLY A 725 -12.10 -39.68 -23.98
C GLY A 725 -11.81 -38.53 -24.95
N ALA A 726 -10.75 -38.70 -25.76
CA ALA A 726 -10.26 -37.67 -26.70
C ALA A 726 -11.31 -37.17 -27.71
N SER A 727 -12.37 -37.95 -27.98
CA SER A 727 -13.47 -37.56 -28.87
C SER A 727 -14.31 -36.38 -28.34
N GLU A 728 -14.38 -36.16 -27.02
CA GLU A 728 -15.14 -35.03 -26.44
C GLU A 728 -14.40 -33.69 -26.53
N LEU A 729 -13.07 -33.68 -26.70
CA LEU A 729 -12.30 -32.42 -26.74
C LEU A 729 -12.68 -31.53 -27.92
N HIS A 730 -13.05 -32.13 -29.06
CA HIS A 730 -13.57 -31.40 -30.23
C HIS A 730 -15.02 -30.90 -30.08
N LYS A 731 -15.75 -31.30 -29.02
CA LYS A 731 -17.16 -30.91 -28.78
C LYS A 731 -17.35 -29.78 -27.76
N ARG A 732 -16.25 -29.15 -27.31
CA ARG A 732 -16.33 -28.03 -26.34
C ARG A 732 -16.83 -26.75 -27.00
N SER A 733 -18.06 -26.38 -26.68
CA SER A 733 -18.74 -25.16 -27.11
C SER A 733 -18.06 -23.87 -26.63
N VAL A 734 -18.48 -22.74 -27.19
CA VAL A 734 -18.08 -21.40 -26.69
C VAL A 734 -18.54 -21.17 -25.26
N GLY A 735 -19.77 -21.56 -24.89
CA GLY A 735 -20.32 -21.40 -23.55
C GLY A 735 -19.51 -22.13 -22.46
N THR A 736 -19.19 -23.41 -22.69
CA THR A 736 -18.35 -24.19 -21.75
C THR A 736 -16.89 -23.71 -21.74
N LYS A 737 -16.32 -23.33 -22.89
CA LYS A 737 -14.97 -22.71 -22.95
C LYS A 737 -14.94 -21.43 -22.12
N PHE A 738 -15.93 -20.55 -22.29
CA PHE A 738 -16.02 -19.27 -21.58
C PHE A 738 -16.24 -19.46 -20.08
N LYS A 739 -17.16 -20.33 -19.66
CA LYS A 739 -17.34 -20.69 -18.24
C LYS A 739 -16.04 -21.19 -17.60
N GLY A 740 -15.27 -22.01 -18.33
CA GLY A 740 -13.95 -22.48 -17.89
C GLY A 740 -12.86 -21.41 -17.83
N GLN A 741 -12.96 -20.34 -18.64
CA GLN A 741 -12.09 -19.15 -18.55
C GLN A 741 -12.49 -18.26 -17.37
N LEU A 742 -13.79 -17.96 -17.22
CA LEU A 742 -14.33 -17.13 -16.15
C LEU A 742 -14.06 -17.73 -14.76
N PHE A 743 -14.19 -19.05 -14.60
CA PHE A 743 -13.85 -19.75 -13.36
C PHE A 743 -12.37 -19.55 -12.97
N LYS A 744 -11.45 -19.61 -13.93
CA LYS A 744 -10.01 -19.36 -13.68
C LYS A 744 -9.74 -17.91 -13.30
N LEU A 745 -10.38 -16.95 -13.98
CA LEU A 745 -10.31 -15.53 -13.63
C LEU A 745 -10.78 -15.29 -12.18
N MET A 746 -11.94 -15.85 -11.81
CA MET A 746 -12.48 -15.78 -10.45
C MET A 746 -11.51 -16.37 -9.42
N GLN A 747 -10.96 -17.55 -9.69
CA GLN A 747 -9.95 -18.18 -8.82
C GLN A 747 -8.68 -17.33 -8.69
N GLN A 748 -8.25 -16.60 -9.73
CA GLN A 748 -7.13 -15.66 -9.63
C GLN A 748 -7.48 -14.45 -8.74
N LEU A 749 -8.69 -13.90 -8.87
CA LEU A 749 -9.14 -12.76 -8.05
C LEU A 749 -9.33 -13.14 -6.57
N GLU A 750 -9.87 -14.33 -6.29
CA GLU A 750 -10.04 -14.88 -4.93
C GLU A 750 -8.71 -15.15 -4.19
N ASN A 751 -7.59 -15.24 -4.90
CA ASN A 751 -6.25 -15.29 -4.33
C ASN A 751 -5.58 -13.90 -4.22
N SER A 752 -6.37 -12.83 -4.23
CA SER A 752 -5.92 -11.44 -4.13
C SER A 752 -6.86 -10.61 -3.25
N THR A 753 -6.38 -9.49 -2.72
CA THR A 753 -7.24 -8.48 -2.07
C THR A 753 -7.87 -7.57 -3.14
N PRO A 754 -9.21 -7.50 -3.28
CA PRO A 754 -9.85 -6.72 -4.32
C PRO A 754 -10.18 -5.29 -3.89
N HIS A 755 -9.87 -4.34 -4.77
CA HIS A 755 -10.19 -2.92 -4.67
C HIS A 755 -11.14 -2.54 -5.81
N PHE A 756 -12.29 -1.96 -5.50
CA PHE A 756 -13.39 -1.80 -6.46
C PHE A 756 -13.57 -0.37 -6.96
N ILE A 757 -13.67 -0.21 -8.28
CA ILE A 757 -13.97 1.07 -8.93
C ILE A 757 -15.23 0.91 -9.81
N ARG A 758 -16.25 1.74 -9.55
CA ARG A 758 -17.51 1.80 -10.30
C ARG A 758 -17.51 3.05 -11.18
N CYS A 759 -17.45 2.85 -12.48
CA CYS A 759 -17.49 3.89 -13.50
C CYS A 759 -18.94 4.18 -13.92
N ILE A 760 -19.32 5.46 -13.99
CA ILE A 760 -20.68 5.94 -14.25
C ILE A 760 -20.69 6.85 -15.49
N LYS A 761 -21.60 6.59 -16.42
CA LYS A 761 -21.87 7.42 -17.60
C LYS A 761 -22.93 8.49 -17.22
N PRO A 762 -22.61 9.80 -17.18
CA PRO A 762 -23.56 10.81 -16.70
C PRO A 762 -24.66 11.17 -17.70
N ASN A 763 -24.49 10.92 -19.00
CA ASN A 763 -25.52 11.17 -20.01
C ASN A 763 -25.37 10.25 -21.22
N SER A 764 -26.50 9.94 -21.87
CA SER A 764 -26.61 9.07 -23.03
C SER A 764 -25.84 9.60 -24.23
N LYS A 765 -25.85 10.93 -24.41
CA LYS A 765 -25.34 11.69 -25.56
C LYS A 765 -23.81 11.79 -25.65
N GLN A 766 -23.08 11.35 -24.64
CA GLN A 766 -21.62 11.48 -24.52
C GLN A 766 -21.09 12.93 -24.54
N LEU A 767 -21.88 13.90 -24.07
CA LEU A 767 -21.49 15.32 -24.07
C LEU A 767 -20.99 15.77 -22.68
N PRO A 768 -19.97 16.64 -22.59
CA PRO A 768 -19.50 17.16 -21.32
C PRO A 768 -20.54 18.08 -20.65
N GLY A 769 -20.64 18.03 -19.33
CA GLY A 769 -21.49 18.94 -18.54
C GLY A 769 -22.99 18.59 -18.52
N ILE A 770 -23.42 17.53 -19.21
CA ILE A 770 -24.81 17.03 -19.13
C ILE A 770 -24.90 15.90 -18.10
N TYR A 771 -25.88 15.96 -17.20
CA TYR A 771 -26.13 14.97 -16.14
C TYR A 771 -27.61 14.51 -16.18
N GLU A 772 -27.85 13.30 -16.67
CA GLU A 772 -29.16 12.67 -16.82
C GLU A 772 -29.50 11.91 -15.52
N LYS A 773 -30.18 12.58 -14.58
CA LYS A 773 -30.56 12.06 -13.24
C LYS A 773 -31.05 10.60 -13.25
N HIS A 774 -31.94 10.22 -14.19
CA HIS A 774 -32.47 8.86 -14.30
C HIS A 774 -31.38 7.83 -14.63
N LEU A 775 -30.60 8.09 -15.69
CA LEU A 775 -29.53 7.21 -16.16
C LEU A 775 -28.46 6.97 -15.08
N VAL A 776 -28.14 7.99 -14.29
CA VAL A 776 -27.19 7.85 -13.17
C VAL A 776 -27.80 7.07 -12.02
N LEU A 777 -29.06 7.31 -11.64
CA LEU A 777 -29.73 6.55 -10.59
C LEU A 777 -29.87 5.05 -10.94
N GLU A 778 -30.18 4.75 -12.20
CA GLU A 778 -30.26 3.39 -12.74
C GLU A 778 -28.90 2.67 -12.65
N GLN A 779 -27.80 3.35 -13.02
CA GLN A 779 -26.44 2.83 -12.84
C GLN A 779 -26.00 2.68 -11.37
N LEU A 780 -26.44 3.56 -10.47
CA LEU A 780 -26.12 3.47 -9.04
C LEU A 780 -26.81 2.27 -8.37
N ARG A 781 -28.05 1.98 -8.78
CA ARG A 781 -28.77 0.75 -8.40
C ARG A 781 -28.09 -0.49 -8.97
N SER A 782 -27.85 -0.55 -10.28
CA SER A 782 -27.25 -1.73 -10.91
C SER A 782 -25.83 -2.00 -10.42
N CYS A 783 -25.01 -0.98 -10.16
CA CYS A 783 -23.67 -1.18 -9.56
C CYS A 783 -23.69 -1.53 -8.07
N GLY A 784 -24.85 -1.64 -7.42
CA GLY A 784 -25.01 -1.95 -5.99
C GLY A 784 -24.44 -0.88 -5.05
N VAL A 785 -24.31 0.37 -5.52
CA VAL A 785 -23.62 1.44 -4.77
C VAL A 785 -24.43 1.86 -3.55
N LEU A 786 -25.76 1.88 -3.65
CA LEU A 786 -26.66 2.25 -2.56
C LEU A 786 -26.56 1.24 -1.41
N GLU A 787 -26.46 -0.05 -1.75
CA GLU A 787 -26.30 -1.17 -0.83
C GLU A 787 -24.94 -1.12 -0.12
N VAL A 788 -23.86 -0.82 -0.86
CA VAL A 788 -22.54 -0.60 -0.26
C VAL A 788 -22.57 0.51 0.78
N VAL A 789 -23.10 1.69 0.46
CA VAL A 789 -23.11 2.81 1.43
C VAL A 789 -24.01 2.47 2.63
N ARG A 790 -25.14 1.79 2.41
CA ARG A 790 -26.04 1.30 3.47
C ARG A 790 -25.30 0.37 4.45
N ILE A 791 -24.70 -0.70 3.92
CA ILE A 791 -24.03 -1.75 4.72
C ILE A 791 -22.75 -1.24 5.40
N SER A 792 -21.97 -0.40 4.69
CA SER A 792 -20.75 0.21 5.25
C SER A 792 -21.04 1.20 6.38
N ARG A 793 -22.22 1.83 6.40
CA ARG A 793 -22.64 2.76 7.45
C ARG A 793 -23.19 2.03 8.69
N SER A 794 -23.91 0.92 8.50
CA SER A 794 -24.42 0.10 9.61
C SER A 794 -23.35 -0.75 10.28
N GLY A 795 -22.35 -1.23 9.51
CA GLY A 795 -21.25 -2.05 10.03
C GLY A 795 -20.08 -1.26 10.63
N TYR A 796 -18.98 -1.96 10.82
CA TYR A 796 -17.72 -1.48 11.37
C TYR A 796 -16.59 -1.62 10.32
N PRO A 797 -16.35 -0.59 9.49
CA PRO A 797 -15.44 -0.69 8.35
C PRO A 797 -13.96 -0.75 8.74
N THR A 798 -13.55 -0.21 9.90
CA THR A 798 -12.16 -0.32 10.35
C THR A 798 -12.01 -1.44 11.38
N ARG A 799 -11.08 -2.36 11.14
CA ARG A 799 -10.85 -3.59 11.91
C ARG A 799 -9.36 -3.69 12.20
N ILE A 800 -8.97 -3.89 13.46
CA ILE A 800 -7.55 -3.94 13.87
C ILE A 800 -7.43 -5.04 14.93
N THR A 801 -6.43 -5.92 14.86
CA THR A 801 -6.23 -6.92 15.93
C THR A 801 -5.84 -6.25 17.25
N HIS A 802 -6.18 -6.88 18.37
CA HIS A 802 -5.78 -6.38 19.70
C HIS A 802 -4.26 -6.15 19.79
N GLN A 803 -3.45 -7.00 19.14
CA GLN A 803 -1.99 -6.85 19.03
C GLN A 803 -1.59 -5.58 18.26
N GLU A 804 -2.08 -5.39 17.05
CA GLU A 804 -1.74 -4.23 16.21
C GLU A 804 -2.22 -2.92 16.83
N PHE A 805 -3.37 -2.92 17.50
CA PHE A 805 -3.90 -1.75 18.18
C PHE A 805 -3.06 -1.38 19.41
N ALA A 806 -2.69 -2.37 20.23
CA ALA A 806 -1.80 -2.18 21.37
C ALA A 806 -0.39 -1.70 20.94
N GLU A 807 0.20 -2.28 19.88
CA GLU A 807 1.49 -1.82 19.35
C GLU A 807 1.41 -0.40 18.76
N ARG A 808 0.30 -0.05 18.09
CA ARG A 808 0.15 1.23 17.38
C ARG A 808 -0.21 2.41 18.28
N TYR A 809 -0.99 2.17 19.34
CA TYR A 809 -1.55 3.20 20.22
C TYR A 809 -1.23 3.02 21.72
N GLY A 810 -0.68 1.89 22.16
CA GLY A 810 -0.38 1.65 23.58
C GLY A 810 0.61 2.64 24.19
N PHE A 811 1.49 3.25 23.37
CA PHE A 811 2.39 4.34 23.82
C PHE A 811 1.68 5.68 24.07
N LEU A 812 0.36 5.77 23.82
CA LEU A 812 -0.48 6.91 24.17
C LEU A 812 -1.08 6.78 25.59
N LEU A 813 -0.88 5.65 26.25
CA LEU A 813 -1.20 5.45 27.67
C LEU A 813 -0.16 6.16 28.55
N SER A 814 -0.62 6.76 29.65
CA SER A 814 0.26 7.51 30.56
C SER A 814 0.75 6.69 31.77
N GLU A 815 0.26 5.47 31.97
CA GLU A 815 0.42 4.72 33.23
C GLU A 815 1.22 3.42 33.11
N PHE A 816 2.19 3.25 34.03
CA PHE A 816 2.94 2.01 34.23
C PHE A 816 2.17 1.06 35.17
N GLY A 817 1.00 0.59 34.75
CA GLY A 817 0.14 -0.29 35.56
C GLY A 817 -0.76 -1.26 34.80
N VAL A 818 -1.00 -1.05 33.50
CA VAL A 818 -1.85 -1.92 32.68
C VAL A 818 -1.17 -3.28 32.45
N SER A 819 -1.98 -4.35 32.43
CA SER A 819 -1.54 -5.68 32.00
C SER A 819 -0.84 -5.64 30.64
N GLN A 820 0.19 -6.47 30.45
CA GLN A 820 0.93 -6.59 29.19
C GLN A 820 0.12 -7.28 28.07
N ASP A 821 -1.10 -7.76 28.34
CA ASP A 821 -1.93 -8.38 27.30
C ASP A 821 -2.52 -7.32 26.34
N PRO A 822 -2.60 -7.61 25.03
CA PRO A 822 -3.01 -6.60 24.05
C PRO A 822 -4.48 -6.15 24.16
N LEU A 823 -5.35 -6.97 24.76
CA LEU A 823 -6.78 -6.66 24.93
C LEU A 823 -6.96 -5.60 26.03
N SER A 824 -6.31 -5.78 27.18
CA SER A 824 -6.30 -4.79 28.27
C SER A 824 -5.70 -3.46 27.84
N ILE A 825 -4.58 -3.47 27.10
CA ILE A 825 -3.97 -2.26 26.53
C ILE A 825 -4.96 -1.57 25.58
N SER A 826 -5.60 -2.34 24.71
CA SER A 826 -6.59 -1.83 23.74
C SER A 826 -7.80 -1.18 24.42
N ALA A 827 -8.40 -1.87 25.40
CA ALA A 827 -9.52 -1.33 26.18
C ALA A 827 -9.13 -0.06 26.95
N SER A 828 -7.94 -0.05 27.58
CA SER A 828 -7.42 1.11 28.32
C SER A 828 -7.26 2.33 27.42
N VAL A 829 -6.77 2.16 26.18
CA VAL A 829 -6.65 3.26 25.20
C VAL A 829 -8.03 3.81 24.83
N LEU A 830 -9.01 2.94 24.56
CA LEU A 830 -10.36 3.37 24.19
C LEU A 830 -11.07 4.12 25.33
N GLN A 831 -10.86 3.69 26.57
CA GLN A 831 -11.36 4.37 27.77
C GLN A 831 -10.66 5.72 28.01
N GLN A 832 -9.32 5.78 27.94
CA GLN A 832 -8.56 7.02 28.16
C GLN A 832 -8.92 8.12 27.14
N TYR A 833 -9.24 7.75 25.90
CA TYR A 833 -9.62 8.67 24.83
C TYR A 833 -11.15 8.81 24.64
N GLY A 834 -11.96 8.27 25.56
CA GLY A 834 -13.41 8.54 25.62
C GLY A 834 -14.22 8.05 24.42
N VAL A 835 -13.79 6.98 23.74
CA VAL A 835 -14.51 6.44 22.59
C VAL A 835 -15.83 5.83 23.08
N GLN A 836 -16.95 6.28 22.49
CA GLN A 836 -18.29 5.89 22.94
C GLN A 836 -18.57 4.39 22.67
N PRO A 837 -19.13 3.61 23.62
CA PRO A 837 -19.36 2.17 23.44
C PRO A 837 -20.19 1.78 22.21
N GLY A 838 -21.15 2.61 21.77
CA GLY A 838 -21.91 2.35 20.53
C GLY A 838 -21.14 2.56 19.21
N MET A 839 -19.90 3.08 19.30
CA MET A 839 -19.06 3.43 18.15
C MET A 839 -17.93 2.43 17.88
N TYR A 840 -17.74 1.45 18.77
CA TYR A 840 -16.83 0.33 18.58
C TYR A 840 -17.44 -0.99 19.07
N GLN A 841 -16.84 -2.12 18.68
CA GLN A 841 -17.13 -3.43 19.23
C GLN A 841 -15.82 -4.18 19.49
N VAL A 842 -15.85 -5.08 20.48
CA VAL A 842 -14.70 -5.86 20.92
C VAL A 842 -14.97 -7.33 20.62
N GLY A 843 -14.29 -7.88 19.61
CA GLY A 843 -14.36 -9.29 19.28
C GLY A 843 -13.26 -10.10 19.97
N TYR A 844 -13.30 -11.42 19.80
CA TYR A 844 -12.33 -12.34 20.38
C TYR A 844 -10.89 -12.07 19.93
N THR A 845 -10.67 -11.51 18.73
CA THR A 845 -9.34 -11.26 18.17
C THR A 845 -9.11 -9.82 17.69
N LYS A 846 -10.18 -9.05 17.42
CA LYS A 846 -10.08 -7.69 16.85
C LYS A 846 -10.97 -6.67 17.56
N LEU A 847 -10.57 -5.41 17.41
CA LEU A 847 -11.42 -4.23 17.63
C LEU A 847 -12.04 -3.80 16.30
N TYR A 848 -13.30 -3.40 16.37
CA TYR A 848 -14.13 -3.01 15.23
C TYR A 848 -14.64 -1.59 15.47
N PHE A 849 -14.45 -0.68 14.53
CA PHE A 849 -14.81 0.73 14.67
C PHE A 849 -15.76 1.21 13.60
N ARG A 850 -16.72 2.07 14.00
CA ARG A 850 -17.47 2.91 13.06
C ARG A 850 -16.55 3.97 12.45
N VAL A 851 -17.02 4.60 11.36
CA VAL A 851 -16.24 5.63 10.65
C VAL A 851 -15.82 6.77 11.59
N GLY A 852 -14.62 7.31 11.37
CA GLY A 852 -14.09 8.52 12.02
C GLY A 852 -13.45 8.31 13.40
N GLN A 853 -13.78 7.24 14.14
CA GLN A 853 -13.38 7.11 15.56
C GLN A 853 -11.86 7.12 15.77
N ILE A 854 -11.10 6.48 14.86
CA ILE A 854 -9.64 6.40 14.93
C ILE A 854 -8.95 7.73 14.60
N ALA A 855 -9.62 8.70 13.97
CA ALA A 855 -8.99 9.96 13.55
C ALA A 855 -8.45 10.78 14.76
N ALA A 856 -9.16 10.77 15.89
CA ALA A 856 -8.72 11.42 17.12
C ALA A 856 -7.47 10.74 17.74
N LEU A 857 -7.40 9.41 17.68
CA LEU A 857 -6.24 8.63 18.11
C LEU A 857 -5.03 8.89 17.20
N GLU A 858 -5.22 8.92 15.88
CA GLU A 858 -4.12 9.18 14.93
C GLU A 858 -3.61 10.62 14.94
N GLU A 859 -4.47 11.64 15.11
CA GLU A 859 -3.96 13.01 15.27
C GLU A 859 -3.20 13.15 16.61
N THR A 860 -3.70 12.57 17.70
CA THR A 860 -2.95 12.54 18.98
C THR A 860 -1.60 11.83 18.82
N ARG A 861 -1.60 10.67 18.16
CA ARG A 861 -0.40 9.89 17.83
C ARG A 861 0.61 10.70 17.01
N LYS A 862 0.14 11.44 16.00
CA LYS A 862 0.92 12.35 15.17
C LYS A 862 1.51 13.50 16.00
N GLN A 863 0.77 14.11 16.91
CA GLN A 863 1.28 15.13 17.83
C GLN A 863 2.37 14.59 18.77
N VAL A 864 2.20 13.37 19.32
CA VAL A 864 3.25 12.72 20.13
C VAL A 864 4.49 12.40 19.27
N LEU A 865 4.30 11.93 18.03
CA LEU A 865 5.39 11.63 17.09
C LEU A 865 6.18 12.88 16.65
N LEU A 866 5.61 14.10 16.69
CA LEU A 866 6.37 15.34 16.54
C LEU A 866 7.45 15.52 17.63
N GLY A 867 7.34 14.81 18.76
CA GLY A 867 8.41 14.64 19.75
C GLY A 867 9.73 14.15 19.14
N THR A 868 9.68 13.39 18.03
CA THR A 868 10.84 12.95 17.24
C THR A 868 11.70 14.13 16.76
N LEU A 869 11.11 15.31 16.53
CA LEU A 869 11.86 16.52 16.16
C LEU A 869 12.85 16.95 17.26
N LYS A 870 12.56 16.66 18.55
CA LYS A 870 13.50 16.89 19.66
C LYS A 870 14.72 15.97 19.53
N VAL A 871 14.52 14.69 19.20
CA VAL A 871 15.59 13.71 18.96
C VAL A 871 16.43 14.12 17.74
N GLN A 872 15.80 14.47 16.62
CA GLN A 872 16.48 14.94 15.42
C GLN A 872 17.29 16.23 15.67
N LYS A 873 16.75 17.19 16.43
CA LYS A 873 17.45 18.42 16.84
C LYS A 873 18.69 18.09 17.69
N CYS A 874 18.58 17.18 18.64
CA CYS A 874 19.69 16.73 19.47
C CYS A 874 20.77 16.00 18.65
N PHE A 875 20.38 15.10 17.74
CA PHE A 875 21.29 14.37 16.85
C PHE A 875 22.03 15.29 15.88
N ARG A 876 21.30 16.12 15.12
CA ARG A 876 21.90 17.12 14.20
C ARG A 876 22.84 18.07 14.96
N GLY A 877 22.44 18.50 16.16
CA GLY A 877 23.28 19.30 17.06
C GLY A 877 24.55 18.57 17.53
N HIS A 878 24.47 17.27 17.84
CA HIS A 878 25.63 16.45 18.18
C HIS A 878 26.58 16.33 16.98
N GLN A 879 26.05 15.97 15.80
CA GLN A 879 26.82 15.81 14.56
C GLN A 879 27.55 17.10 14.18
N ALA A 880 26.86 18.25 14.22
CA ALA A 880 27.45 19.56 13.96
C ALA A 880 28.56 19.91 14.99
N ARG A 881 28.35 19.64 16.29
CA ARG A 881 29.38 19.83 17.33
C ARG A 881 30.60 18.94 17.10
N ARG A 882 30.40 17.67 16.69
CA ARG A 882 31.49 16.73 16.43
C ARG A 882 32.35 17.18 15.24
N CYS A 883 31.71 17.50 14.11
CA CYS A 883 32.37 18.03 12.93
C CYS A 883 33.11 19.36 13.22
N PHE A 884 32.50 20.28 13.99
CA PHE A 884 33.17 21.51 14.41
C PHE A 884 34.41 21.25 15.28
N MET A 885 34.37 20.28 16.21
CA MET A 885 35.53 19.93 17.04
C MET A 885 36.63 19.25 16.23
N GLU A 886 36.29 18.38 15.27
CA GLU A 886 37.22 17.76 14.32
C GLU A 886 37.93 18.84 13.47
N LEU A 887 37.16 19.76 12.88
CA LEU A 887 37.68 20.87 12.07
C LEU A 887 38.52 21.84 12.90
N LYS A 888 38.07 22.21 14.11
CA LYS A 888 38.82 23.05 15.05
C LYS A 888 40.16 22.40 15.44
N LYS A 889 40.18 21.09 15.69
CA LYS A 889 41.41 20.33 15.97
C LYS A 889 42.37 20.37 14.78
N GLY A 890 41.86 20.18 13.56
CA GLY A 890 42.65 20.33 12.32
C GLY A 890 43.26 21.72 12.15
N VAL A 891 42.46 22.78 12.32
CA VAL A 891 42.92 24.18 12.22
C VAL A 891 43.96 24.53 13.28
N ILE A 892 43.77 24.12 14.54
CA ILE A 892 44.75 24.36 15.62
C ILE A 892 46.08 23.64 15.33
N THR A 893 46.03 22.40 14.82
CA THR A 893 47.22 21.64 14.40
C THR A 893 47.94 22.35 13.24
N LEU A 894 47.22 22.79 12.20
CA LEU A 894 47.83 23.54 11.09
C LEU A 894 48.47 24.86 11.57
N GLN A 895 47.78 25.60 12.45
CA GLN A 895 48.30 26.83 13.04
C GLN A 895 49.57 26.60 13.88
N SER A 896 49.71 25.47 14.56
CA SER A 896 50.93 25.18 15.33
C SER A 896 52.12 24.87 14.43
N PHE A 897 51.92 24.14 13.32
CA PHE A 897 52.94 23.94 12.28
C PHE A 897 53.37 25.27 11.64
N VAL A 898 52.42 26.12 11.23
CA VAL A 898 52.72 27.42 10.61
C VAL A 898 53.48 28.35 11.58
N ARG A 899 53.07 28.43 12.85
CA ARG A 899 53.79 29.22 13.86
C ARG A 899 55.20 28.71 14.10
N ALA A 900 55.38 27.39 14.22
CA ALA A 900 56.71 26.79 14.39
C ALA A 900 57.61 27.05 13.18
N GLU A 901 57.06 27.04 11.97
CA GLU A 901 57.81 27.29 10.73
C GLU A 901 58.22 28.77 10.57
N ILE A 902 57.37 29.73 10.98
CA ILE A 902 57.73 31.15 11.04
C ILE A 902 58.94 31.35 11.98
N VAL A 903 58.86 30.83 13.21
CA VAL A 903 59.95 30.96 14.19
C VAL A 903 61.26 30.30 13.72
N ARG A 904 61.20 29.16 13.00
CA ARG A 904 62.39 28.56 12.38
C ARG A 904 63.04 29.50 11.37
N ARG A 905 62.25 30.14 10.50
CA ARG A 905 62.75 31.06 9.45
C ARG A 905 63.38 32.30 10.07
N GLU A 906 62.73 32.89 11.06
CA GLU A 906 63.27 34.01 11.85
C GLU A 906 64.60 33.63 12.53
N TYR A 907 64.68 32.43 13.12
CA TYR A 907 65.91 31.94 13.75
C TYR A 907 67.03 31.66 12.74
N SER A 908 66.73 31.10 11.56
CA SER A 908 67.72 30.94 10.48
C SER A 908 68.26 32.28 9.98
N ILE A 909 67.40 33.30 9.83
CA ILE A 909 67.82 34.67 9.48
C ILE A 909 68.71 35.26 10.58
N MET A 910 68.35 35.06 11.86
CA MET A 910 69.14 35.52 13.02
C MET A 910 70.52 34.83 13.10
N ILE A 911 70.61 33.53 12.79
CA ILE A 911 71.90 32.82 12.71
C ILE A 911 72.78 33.42 11.61
N ASN A 912 72.24 33.63 10.41
CA ASN A 912 73.01 34.18 9.29
C ASN A 912 73.53 35.59 9.62
N LEU A 913 72.71 36.43 10.25
CA LEU A 913 73.14 37.75 10.75
C LEU A 913 74.22 37.64 11.85
N ARG A 914 74.08 36.71 12.81
CA ARG A 914 75.11 36.49 13.84
C ARG A 914 76.44 36.01 13.24
N GLN A 915 76.43 35.15 12.23
CA GLN A 915 77.64 34.71 11.53
C GLN A 915 78.32 35.87 10.80
N GLN A 916 77.56 36.77 10.17
CA GLN A 916 78.11 37.98 9.53
C GLN A 916 78.71 38.96 10.56
N VAL A 917 78.08 39.14 11.72
CA VAL A 917 78.58 40.00 12.80
C VAL A 917 79.83 39.41 13.46
N ALA A 918 79.86 38.09 13.72
CA ALA A 918 81.03 37.41 14.28
C ALA A 918 82.27 37.60 13.38
N LYS A 919 82.12 37.44 12.06
CA LYS A 919 83.21 37.65 11.11
C LYS A 919 83.81 39.07 11.17
N ARG A 920 82.96 40.10 11.32
CA ARG A 920 83.41 41.50 11.50
C ARG A 920 84.13 41.74 12.84
N LEU A 921 83.81 40.97 13.88
CA LEU A 921 84.46 41.08 15.19
C LEU A 921 85.85 40.43 15.20
N ASP A 922 86.08 39.37 14.42
CA ASP A 922 87.43 38.85 14.16
C ASP A 922 88.29 39.90 13.43
N ASP A 923 87.76 40.50 12.35
CA ASP A 923 88.45 41.58 11.60
C ASP A 923 88.86 42.74 12.53
N GLN A 924 87.97 43.17 13.44
CA GLN A 924 88.25 44.20 14.44
C GLN A 924 89.25 43.74 15.52
N SER A 925 89.22 42.47 15.92
CA SER A 925 90.16 41.92 16.90
C SER A 925 91.58 41.85 16.35
N ILE A 926 91.74 41.50 15.06
CA ILE A 926 93.01 41.54 14.33
C ILE A 926 93.55 42.98 14.27
N ALA A 927 92.69 43.97 14.01
CA ALA A 927 93.07 45.39 14.05
C ALA A 927 93.48 45.86 15.45
N ALA A 928 92.74 45.46 16.49
CA ALA A 928 93.05 45.81 17.88
C ALA A 928 94.40 45.24 18.35
N LEU A 929 94.74 44.00 17.98
CA LEU A 929 96.03 43.39 18.27
C LEU A 929 97.20 44.17 17.62
N ARG A 930 97.03 44.67 16.39
CA ARG A 930 98.01 45.53 15.71
C ARG A 930 98.21 46.88 16.41
N VAL A 931 97.15 47.47 16.97
CA VAL A 931 97.27 48.71 17.76
C VAL A 931 97.92 48.45 19.11
N GLN A 932 97.58 47.33 19.78
CA GLN A 932 98.08 47.04 21.11
C GLN A 932 99.59 46.74 21.14
N SER A 933 100.16 46.13 20.09
CA SER A 933 101.62 45.94 20.00
C SER A 933 102.37 47.28 19.92
N VAL A 934 101.87 48.23 19.13
CA VAL A 934 102.42 49.60 19.04
C VAL A 934 102.36 50.33 20.40
N ILE A 935 101.22 50.25 21.10
CA ILE A 935 101.05 50.88 22.42
C ILE A 935 101.97 50.26 23.48
N ARG A 936 102.13 48.93 23.52
CA ARG A 936 103.07 48.26 24.44
C ARG A 936 104.50 48.75 24.21
N GLY A 937 104.94 48.89 22.95
CA GLY A 937 106.24 49.46 22.60
C GLY A 937 106.43 50.91 23.07
N TRP A 938 105.37 51.72 23.11
CA TRP A 938 105.41 53.09 23.64
C TRP A 938 105.43 53.15 25.17
N LEU A 939 104.67 52.28 25.85
CA LEU A 939 104.61 52.26 27.32
C LEU A 939 105.95 51.89 27.96
N VAL A 940 106.72 50.95 27.38
CA VAL A 940 108.07 50.62 27.85
C VAL A 940 108.99 51.85 27.78
N ARG A 941 108.96 52.61 26.67
CA ARG A 941 109.70 53.87 26.50
C ARG A 941 109.29 54.93 27.54
N LYS A 942 108.01 54.97 27.93
CA LYS A 942 107.50 55.92 28.93
C LYS A 942 107.81 55.53 30.38
N HIS A 943 107.88 54.24 30.70
CA HIS A 943 108.13 53.79 32.08
C HIS A 943 109.55 54.13 32.55
N LEU A 944 110.55 54.02 31.65
CA LEU A 944 111.95 54.34 31.92
C LEU A 944 112.11 55.78 32.48
N ASN A 945 111.51 56.75 31.79
CA ASN A 945 111.54 58.17 32.20
C ASN A 945 110.81 58.45 33.53
N ARG A 946 109.98 57.52 34.03
CA ARG A 946 109.19 57.71 35.26
C ARG A 946 109.88 57.20 36.53
N LEU A 947 110.94 56.41 36.40
CA LEU A 947 111.75 55.93 37.54
C LEU A 947 112.82 56.94 38.00
N GLN A 948 113.08 57.98 37.20
CA GLN A 948 114.14 58.96 37.48
C GLN A 948 113.71 60.12 38.40
N ASN A 949 112.40 60.34 38.61
CA ASN A 949 111.87 61.52 39.29
C ASN A 949 111.02 61.18 40.52
N LEU A 950 111.48 61.64 41.69
CA LEU A 950 110.71 61.88 42.94
C LEU A 950 110.06 60.63 43.58
N LYS A 951 110.54 60.05 44.69
CA LYS A 951 111.73 60.28 45.53
C LYS A 951 111.89 61.62 46.28
N LYS A 952 110.81 62.39 46.49
CA LYS A 952 110.77 63.52 47.44
C LYS A 952 109.38 63.72 48.06
N LEU A 953 109.41 64.14 49.33
CA LEU A 953 108.33 64.67 50.19
C LEU A 953 107.28 63.68 50.73
N ASP A 954 106.97 63.90 52.01
CA ASP A 954 106.30 63.03 52.99
C ASP A 954 105.97 63.89 54.25
N TYR A 955 105.29 63.32 55.25
CA TYR A 955 105.05 63.79 56.65
C TYR A 955 103.88 64.76 57.01
N ASP A 956 103.14 64.32 58.06
CA ASP A 956 102.41 65.03 59.14
C ASP A 956 101.18 65.96 58.92
N SER A 957 100.20 66.04 59.86
CA SER A 957 99.83 65.16 61.00
C SER A 957 98.40 65.40 61.60
N LEU A 958 97.87 64.35 62.26
CA LEU A 958 96.92 64.25 63.41
C LEU A 958 95.94 65.38 63.83
N SER A 959 94.62 65.05 63.99
CA SER A 959 93.82 65.27 65.24
C SER A 959 92.39 64.61 65.20
N LYS A 960 91.63 64.66 66.32
CA LYS A 960 90.49 63.79 66.72
C LYS A 960 89.08 64.39 66.56
N GLY A 961 88.02 63.57 66.43
CA GLY A 961 86.61 63.95 66.76
C GLY A 961 85.48 63.02 66.25
N LYS A 962 84.40 62.81 67.03
CA LYS A 962 83.09 62.20 66.64
C LYS A 962 82.00 63.31 66.69
N GLN A 963 80.74 63.20 66.23
CA GLN A 963 79.87 62.05 65.87
C GLN A 963 78.86 62.41 64.74
N GLU A 964 77.94 61.51 64.42
CA GLU A 964 77.05 61.42 63.24
C GLU A 964 75.90 62.46 63.15
N SER A 965 75.45 62.80 61.93
CA SER A 965 74.25 62.15 61.34
C SER A 965 73.77 62.69 59.98
N ARG A 966 72.99 61.82 59.30
CA ARG A 966 71.86 62.08 58.37
C ARG A 966 72.05 62.49 56.88
N ILE A 967 71.29 61.72 56.07
CA ILE A 967 70.62 62.03 54.79
C ILE A 967 71.43 61.87 53.48
N SER A 968 71.01 60.88 52.70
CA SER A 968 71.47 60.60 51.33
C SER A 968 70.43 61.03 50.28
N LYS A 969 70.86 61.80 49.27
CA LYS A 969 70.26 61.98 47.93
C LYS A 969 71.43 62.19 46.95
N SER A 970 71.36 61.91 45.64
CA SER A 970 70.20 61.71 44.75
C SER A 970 70.47 60.72 43.60
N ASN A 971 69.39 60.25 42.96
CA ASN A 971 69.16 60.06 41.50
C ASN A 971 68.16 58.90 41.30
N GLN A 972 66.86 59.15 41.10
CA GLN A 972 66.19 59.65 39.87
C GLN A 972 66.12 58.63 38.73
N ASN A 973 65.02 57.85 38.68
CA ASN A 973 64.11 57.70 37.52
C ASN A 973 63.11 56.53 37.70
N LEU A 974 61.81 56.81 37.93
CA LEU A 974 60.62 56.19 37.26
C LEU A 974 59.26 56.60 37.91
N PRO A 975 58.61 57.70 37.49
CA PRO A 975 57.24 58.03 37.89
C PRO A 975 56.22 57.84 36.74
N TRP A 976 56.12 56.62 36.20
CA TRP A 976 55.10 56.23 35.19
C TRP A 976 54.45 54.88 35.53
N ALA A 977 55.27 53.87 35.87
CA ALA A 977 54.80 52.49 36.01
C ALA A 977 53.76 52.28 37.13
N VAL A 978 53.90 52.99 38.26
CA VAL A 978 53.04 52.81 39.45
C VAL A 978 51.59 53.23 39.18
N GLU A 979 51.37 54.38 38.55
CA GLU A 979 50.03 54.92 38.32
C GLU A 979 49.22 54.07 37.33
N VAL A 980 49.90 53.52 36.30
CA VAL A 980 49.30 52.58 35.34
C VAL A 980 48.92 51.25 35.99
N LEU A 981 49.69 50.78 36.98
CA LEU A 981 49.36 49.59 37.76
C LEU A 981 48.18 49.85 38.70
N GLN A 982 48.17 50.97 39.42
CA GLN A 982 47.05 51.36 40.30
C GLN A 982 45.73 51.49 39.52
N LYS A 983 45.74 52.14 38.35
CA LYS A 983 44.56 52.22 37.47
C LYS A 983 44.09 50.86 36.91
N ARG A 984 44.95 49.85 36.85
CA ARG A 984 44.56 48.46 36.49
C ARG A 984 44.00 47.69 37.70
N VAL A 985 44.60 47.82 38.87
CA VAL A 985 44.13 47.19 40.12
C VAL A 985 42.72 47.69 40.46
N PHE A 986 42.52 49.01 40.53
CA PHE A 986 41.21 49.59 40.87
C PHE A 986 40.10 49.17 39.89
N LYS A 987 40.43 48.98 38.61
CA LYS A 987 39.48 48.49 37.58
C LYS A 987 39.19 46.99 37.69
N ALA A 988 40.12 46.20 38.21
CA ALA A 988 39.90 44.79 38.53
C ALA A 988 39.04 44.65 39.79
N GLU A 989 39.33 45.41 40.85
CA GLU A 989 38.56 45.44 42.11
C GLU A 989 37.11 45.87 41.90
N ALA A 990 36.87 46.91 41.08
CA ALA A 990 35.52 47.33 40.70
C ALA A 990 34.77 46.24 39.90
N GLY A 991 35.49 45.47 39.07
CA GLY A 991 34.94 44.31 38.36
C GLY A 991 34.60 43.14 39.29
N LEU A 992 35.44 42.89 40.29
CA LEU A 992 35.25 41.85 41.29
C LEU A 992 34.02 42.13 42.17
N ARG A 993 33.93 43.35 42.73
CA ARG A 993 32.77 43.77 43.55
C ARG A 993 31.45 43.65 42.79
N LYS A 994 31.42 44.02 41.50
CA LYS A 994 30.23 43.82 40.67
C LYS A 994 29.89 42.33 40.52
N LYS A 995 30.88 41.46 40.39
CA LYS A 995 30.66 40.00 40.30
C LYS A 995 30.21 39.39 41.63
N GLU A 996 30.67 39.91 42.77
CA GLU A 996 30.17 39.51 44.10
C GLU A 996 28.70 39.91 44.29
N GLN A 997 28.31 41.12 43.84
CA GLN A 997 26.91 41.57 43.83
C GLN A 997 26.02 40.75 42.87
N GLU A 998 26.52 40.41 41.68
CA GLU A 998 25.80 39.50 40.76
C GLU A 998 25.67 38.08 41.35
N ASN A 999 26.66 37.60 42.09
CA ASN A 999 26.67 36.25 42.67
C ASN A 999 25.75 36.13 43.91
N THR A 1000 25.74 37.14 44.79
CA THR A 1000 24.81 37.20 45.93
C THR A 1000 23.35 37.26 45.47
N ALA A 1001 23.05 38.09 44.46
CA ALA A 1001 21.72 38.15 43.85
C ALA A 1001 21.29 36.85 43.12
N LEU A 1002 22.25 36.00 42.71
CA LEU A 1002 21.96 34.65 42.21
C LEU A 1002 21.70 33.66 43.35
N MET A 1003 22.49 33.71 44.44
CA MET A 1003 22.27 32.86 45.62
C MET A 1003 20.90 33.11 46.28
N GLU A 1004 20.43 34.37 46.32
CA GLU A 1004 19.06 34.67 46.78
C GLU A 1004 17.98 34.09 45.86
N LYS A 1005 18.21 34.04 44.55
CA LYS A 1005 17.27 33.41 43.61
C LYS A 1005 17.26 31.88 43.75
N VAL A 1006 18.42 31.26 43.96
CA VAL A 1006 18.51 29.82 44.24
C VAL A 1006 17.72 29.48 45.51
N LYS A 1007 17.94 30.20 46.63
CA LYS A 1007 17.16 30.00 47.85
C LYS A 1007 15.64 30.17 47.66
N LYS A 1008 15.20 31.12 46.83
CA LYS A 1008 13.76 31.28 46.52
C LYS A 1008 13.21 30.09 45.74
N TYR A 1009 13.96 29.51 44.81
CA TYR A 1009 13.56 28.28 44.12
C TYR A 1009 13.62 27.04 45.01
N GLU A 1010 14.58 26.94 45.94
CA GLU A 1010 14.65 25.85 46.93
C GLU A 1010 13.42 25.84 47.85
N VAL A 1011 13.00 27.01 48.36
CA VAL A 1011 11.77 27.13 49.19
C VAL A 1011 10.53 26.75 48.37
N GLN A 1012 10.39 27.27 47.14
CA GLN A 1012 9.28 26.91 46.25
C GLN A 1012 9.26 25.40 45.92
N TRP A 1013 10.43 24.77 45.75
CA TRP A 1013 10.51 23.33 45.50
C TRP A 1013 9.97 22.52 46.67
N VAL A 1014 10.32 22.88 47.91
CA VAL A 1014 9.79 22.23 49.12
C VAL A 1014 8.28 22.42 49.25
N GLU A 1015 7.73 23.59 48.91
CA GLU A 1015 6.28 23.82 48.85
C GLU A 1015 5.56 22.95 47.80
N TYR A 1016 6.17 22.73 46.63
CA TYR A 1016 5.63 21.84 45.61
C TYR A 1016 5.72 20.37 46.03
N GLU A 1017 6.83 19.93 46.62
CA GLU A 1017 6.99 18.55 47.10
C GLU A 1017 5.99 18.21 48.21
N ALA A 1018 5.74 19.15 49.13
CA ALA A 1018 4.71 19.01 50.16
C ALA A 1018 3.29 18.91 49.57
N LYS A 1019 2.97 19.70 48.54
CA LYS A 1019 1.68 19.61 47.83
C LYS A 1019 1.50 18.27 47.11
N ILE A 1020 2.55 17.74 46.48
CA ILE A 1020 2.50 16.44 45.79
C ILE A 1020 2.24 15.32 46.81
N LYS A 1021 2.99 15.28 47.92
CA LYS A 1021 2.78 14.28 48.99
C LYS A 1021 1.37 14.37 49.61
N SER A 1022 0.88 15.58 49.87
CA SER A 1022 -0.49 15.79 50.36
C SER A 1022 -1.58 15.30 49.39
N MET A 1023 -1.32 15.34 48.08
CA MET A 1023 -2.25 14.87 47.05
C MET A 1023 -2.16 13.35 46.86
N GLU A 1024 -0.97 12.78 46.96
CA GLU A 1024 -0.72 11.33 46.95
C GLU A 1024 -1.38 10.63 48.16
N GLU A 1025 -1.25 11.20 49.37
CA GLU A 1025 -1.98 10.74 50.55
C GLU A 1025 -3.51 10.79 50.37
N MET A 1026 -4.02 11.82 49.71
CA MET A 1026 -5.46 12.00 49.48
C MET A 1026 -5.98 10.94 48.49
N TRP A 1027 -5.19 10.64 47.46
CA TRP A 1027 -5.48 9.56 46.50
C TRP A 1027 -5.43 8.18 47.17
N GLN A 1028 -4.42 7.87 47.99
CA GLN A 1028 -4.36 6.61 48.72
C GLN A 1028 -5.56 6.41 49.67
N LYS A 1029 -6.06 7.48 50.30
CA LYS A 1029 -7.27 7.46 51.14
C LYS A 1029 -8.55 7.19 50.31
N GLN A 1030 -8.63 7.69 49.07
CA GLN A 1030 -9.73 7.35 48.15
C GLN A 1030 -9.66 5.90 47.67
N THR A 1031 -8.49 5.43 47.23
CA THR A 1031 -8.28 4.05 46.75
C THR A 1031 -8.58 3.01 47.84
N THR A 1032 -8.17 3.26 49.09
CA THR A 1032 -8.50 2.37 50.22
C THR A 1032 -10.00 2.40 50.59
N SER A 1033 -10.66 3.57 50.53
CA SER A 1033 -12.11 3.67 50.73
C SER A 1033 -12.90 2.90 49.65
N LEU A 1034 -12.46 2.96 48.38
CA LEU A 1034 -13.06 2.18 47.29
C LEU A 1034 -12.84 0.68 47.48
N GLN A 1035 -11.65 0.26 47.89
CA GLN A 1035 -11.34 -1.15 48.18
C GLN A 1035 -12.24 -1.71 49.30
N MET A 1036 -12.40 -0.98 50.41
CA MET A 1036 -13.29 -1.37 51.50
C MET A 1036 -14.76 -1.46 51.07
N SER A 1037 -15.21 -0.57 50.18
CA SER A 1037 -16.57 -0.61 49.60
C SER A 1037 -16.78 -1.86 48.74
N LEU A 1038 -15.77 -2.23 47.94
CA LEU A 1038 -15.79 -3.39 47.04
C LEU A 1038 -15.81 -4.71 47.84
N ASP A 1039 -15.03 -4.78 48.92
CA ASP A 1039 -15.02 -5.96 49.80
C ASP A 1039 -16.25 -6.05 50.72
N ALA A 1040 -16.99 -4.96 50.95
CA ALA A 1040 -18.33 -5.00 51.54
C ALA A 1040 -19.37 -5.61 50.58
N VAL A 1041 -19.36 -5.21 49.31
CA VAL A 1041 -20.26 -5.78 48.26
C VAL A 1041 -20.00 -7.27 48.04
N LYS A 1042 -18.73 -7.73 48.12
CA LYS A 1042 -18.42 -9.16 48.10
C LYS A 1042 -19.04 -9.94 49.26
N LYS A 1043 -19.16 -9.32 50.45
CA LYS A 1043 -19.74 -9.99 51.62
C LYS A 1043 -21.26 -10.14 51.53
N SER A 1044 -21.98 -9.16 50.97
CA SER A 1044 -23.43 -9.32 50.71
C SER A 1044 -23.71 -10.37 49.62
N LEU A 1045 -22.90 -10.43 48.57
CA LEU A 1045 -23.05 -11.48 47.53
C LEU A 1045 -22.80 -12.91 48.03
N LEU A 1046 -22.17 -13.07 49.20
CA LEU A 1046 -21.93 -14.36 49.85
C LEU A 1046 -22.98 -14.73 50.90
N SER A 1047 -23.82 -13.81 51.38
CA SER A 1047 -24.94 -14.13 52.28
C SER A 1047 -26.16 -14.69 51.57
N ASP A 1048 -26.40 -14.27 50.33
CA ASP A 1048 -27.67 -14.51 49.63
C ASP A 1048 -27.77 -15.92 49.01
N ASN A 1049 -26.68 -16.70 49.02
CA ASN A 1049 -26.60 -18.04 48.45
C ASN A 1049 -26.77 -19.17 49.48
N ALA A 1050 -27.36 -18.88 50.65
CA ALA A 1050 -27.35 -19.76 51.83
C ALA A 1050 -28.74 -20.20 52.34
N SER A 1051 -29.74 -20.35 51.46
CA SER A 1051 -31.08 -20.81 51.84
C SER A 1051 -31.78 -21.70 50.79
N ASP A 1052 -31.42 -22.98 50.73
CA ASP A 1052 -32.41 -24.07 50.70
C ASP A 1052 -31.81 -25.47 50.98
N GLN A 1053 -32.66 -26.44 51.33
CA GLN A 1053 -32.35 -27.80 51.81
C GLN A 1053 -33.44 -28.79 51.33
N PRO A 1054 -33.36 -30.12 51.59
CA PRO A 1054 -32.21 -31.05 51.62
C PRO A 1054 -32.47 -32.36 50.82
N GLY A 1055 -31.47 -33.25 50.67
CA GLY A 1055 -31.69 -34.59 50.07
C GLY A 1055 -30.54 -35.59 50.25
N ARG A 1056 -30.84 -36.89 50.29
CA ARG A 1056 -29.92 -38.04 50.54
C ARG A 1056 -30.39 -39.24 49.70
N ARG A 1057 -29.58 -40.23 49.31
CA ARG A 1057 -28.16 -40.62 49.53
C ARG A 1057 -27.67 -41.29 48.20
N ASP A 1058 -26.47 -41.82 47.96
CA ASP A 1058 -25.29 -42.20 48.76
C ASP A 1058 -24.04 -42.31 47.85
N GLY A 1059 -22.86 -42.69 48.38
CA GLY A 1059 -21.77 -43.29 47.60
C GLY A 1059 -20.42 -42.54 47.56
N SER A 1060 -19.40 -43.14 48.18
CA SER A 1060 -17.99 -42.66 48.26
C SER A 1060 -17.06 -43.48 47.32
N PRO A 1061 -15.71 -43.25 47.25
CA PRO A 1061 -14.89 -42.19 47.85
C PRO A 1061 -13.84 -41.53 46.91
N LEU A 1062 -13.36 -40.32 47.26
CA LEU A 1062 -11.97 -40.05 47.70
C LEU A 1062 -11.65 -38.55 47.71
N GLN A 1063 -10.98 -38.11 48.79
CA GLN A 1063 -10.52 -36.75 49.04
C GLN A 1063 -9.27 -36.84 49.94
N LEU A 1064 -8.29 -35.95 49.76
CA LEU A 1064 -7.15 -35.81 50.67
C LEU A 1064 -6.73 -34.33 50.77
N CYS A 1065 -6.21 -33.95 51.94
CA CYS A 1065 -6.08 -32.57 52.38
C CYS A 1065 -4.65 -32.01 52.32
N SER A 1066 -4.55 -30.73 52.69
CA SER A 1066 -3.34 -29.97 53.00
C SER A 1066 -2.69 -30.41 54.33
N ASP A 1067 -1.58 -29.72 54.67
CA ASP A 1067 -0.95 -29.53 56.00
C ASP A 1067 0.24 -30.46 56.30
N SER A 1068 1.26 -30.08 57.10
CA SER A 1068 1.91 -28.78 57.40
C SER A 1068 3.18 -29.06 58.26
N GLU A 1069 4.30 -28.36 58.02
CA GLU A 1069 5.52 -28.31 58.89
C GLU A 1069 6.24 -29.69 59.13
N ASP A 1070 7.46 -29.85 59.66
CA ASP A 1070 8.47 -28.90 60.19
C ASP A 1070 9.96 -29.37 60.04
N THR A 1071 10.89 -28.41 60.03
CA THR A 1071 12.32 -28.33 60.51
C THR A 1071 13.18 -29.58 60.87
N SER A 1072 14.41 -29.72 60.31
CA SER A 1072 15.75 -29.70 61.02
C SER A 1072 17.01 -30.34 60.35
N LEU A 1073 18.16 -29.65 60.56
CA LEU A 1073 19.57 -30.07 60.84
C LEU A 1073 20.51 -30.91 59.89
N GLU A 1074 21.62 -30.24 59.53
CA GLU A 1074 23.07 -30.59 59.42
C GLU A 1074 23.62 -32.02 59.17
N THR A 1075 24.62 -32.13 58.26
CA THR A 1075 25.97 -32.69 58.59
C THR A 1075 27.08 -32.24 57.61
N GLN A 1076 28.34 -32.60 57.90
CA GLN A 1076 29.58 -31.88 57.54
C GLN A 1076 30.32 -32.36 56.26
N THR A 1077 31.31 -31.56 55.82
CA THR A 1077 32.31 -31.87 54.77
C THR A 1077 33.43 -32.81 55.25
N PRO A 1078 34.20 -33.43 54.33
CA PRO A 1078 35.67 -33.21 54.37
C PRO A 1078 36.32 -32.96 52.99
N SER A 1079 37.66 -32.80 52.95
CA SER A 1079 38.43 -32.18 51.85
C SER A 1079 39.75 -32.89 51.49
N GLY A 1080 40.19 -32.77 50.22
CA GLY A 1080 41.53 -33.18 49.72
C GLY A 1080 41.48 -34.18 48.54
N SER A 1081 42.45 -34.26 47.62
CA SER A 1081 43.73 -33.54 47.48
C SER A 1081 44.25 -33.48 46.01
N THR A 1082 45.19 -32.56 45.75
CA THR A 1082 46.01 -32.33 44.51
C THR A 1082 47.01 -33.47 44.19
N PRO A 1083 47.76 -33.55 43.04
CA PRO A 1083 48.33 -32.44 42.23
C PRO A 1083 48.63 -32.67 40.70
N THR A 1084 49.43 -31.74 40.13
CA THR A 1084 50.43 -31.86 39.01
C THR A 1084 50.10 -31.36 37.57
N LYS A 1085 51.13 -31.32 36.68
CA LYS A 1085 51.33 -30.32 35.60
C LYS A 1085 51.59 -30.90 34.18
N SER A 1086 51.58 -29.99 33.18
CA SER A 1086 52.14 -30.06 31.80
C SER A 1086 51.16 -30.51 30.69
N ARG A 1087 51.25 -30.07 29.41
CA ARG A 1087 52.15 -29.12 28.71
C ARG A 1087 51.41 -28.42 27.52
N ASN A 1088 51.86 -27.23 27.10
CA ASN A 1088 51.30 -26.38 26.01
C ASN A 1088 51.50 -26.98 24.58
N PRO A 1089 50.91 -26.45 23.46
CA PRO A 1089 50.22 -25.15 23.29
C PRO A 1089 48.94 -25.06 22.39
N VAL A 1090 48.13 -24.02 22.68
CA VAL A 1090 47.41 -23.09 21.75
C VAL A 1090 46.78 -23.62 20.44
N LEU A 1091 45.44 -23.62 20.40
CA LEU A 1091 44.65 -22.83 19.42
C LEU A 1091 43.34 -22.40 20.09
N GLY A 1092 42.83 -21.19 19.81
CA GLY A 1092 41.71 -20.62 20.57
C GLY A 1092 40.53 -20.12 19.71
N THR A 1093 39.34 -20.63 20.00
CA THR A 1093 38.06 -19.97 19.66
C THR A 1093 36.95 -20.35 20.65
N GLU A 1094 36.17 -19.34 21.03
CA GLU A 1094 34.87 -19.29 21.72
C GLU A 1094 34.16 -20.59 22.19
N PRO A 1095 33.77 -20.70 23.49
CA PRO A 1095 32.84 -21.72 23.97
C PRO A 1095 31.42 -21.63 23.37
N THR A 1096 31.01 -20.42 22.95
CA THR A 1096 29.66 -20.07 22.50
C THR A 1096 29.14 -20.99 21.38
N HIS A 1097 30.02 -21.37 20.46
CA HIS A 1097 29.67 -22.15 19.28
C HIS A 1097 29.22 -23.59 19.58
N GLN A 1098 29.62 -24.18 20.71
CA GLN A 1098 29.22 -25.55 21.06
C GLN A 1098 27.74 -25.63 21.49
N TYR A 1099 27.26 -24.65 22.26
CA TYR A 1099 25.88 -24.61 22.75
C TYR A 1099 24.88 -24.26 21.64
N VAL A 1100 25.24 -23.33 20.75
CA VAL A 1100 24.43 -23.02 19.55
C VAL A 1100 24.33 -24.24 18.63
N ASN A 1101 25.43 -24.99 18.44
CA ASN A 1101 25.40 -26.26 17.69
C ASN A 1101 24.55 -27.35 18.37
N ALA A 1102 24.51 -27.41 19.71
CA ALA A 1102 23.65 -28.36 20.42
C ALA A 1102 22.15 -28.06 20.21
N ILE A 1103 21.75 -26.79 20.27
CA ILE A 1103 20.37 -26.37 19.97
C ILE A 1103 20.04 -26.62 18.49
N SER A 1104 20.95 -26.27 17.56
CA SER A 1104 20.77 -26.49 16.12
C SER A 1104 20.59 -27.98 15.78
N LYS A 1105 21.34 -28.88 16.43
CA LYS A 1105 21.14 -30.34 16.30
C LYS A 1105 19.77 -30.78 16.79
N LEU A 1106 19.29 -30.30 17.94
CA LEU A 1106 17.97 -30.63 18.46
C LEU A 1106 16.82 -30.09 17.57
N VAL A 1107 17.01 -28.95 16.90
CA VAL A 1107 16.03 -28.45 15.92
C VAL A 1107 15.98 -29.35 14.68
N LYS A 1108 17.14 -29.71 14.11
CA LYS A 1108 17.21 -30.61 12.95
C LYS A 1108 16.66 -32.01 13.25
N GLU A 1109 16.98 -32.58 14.42
CA GLU A 1109 16.44 -33.88 14.86
C GLU A 1109 14.90 -33.83 14.95
N PHE A 1110 14.33 -32.71 15.38
CA PHE A 1110 12.88 -32.54 15.43
C PHE A 1110 12.26 -32.44 14.03
N GLU A 1111 12.85 -31.66 13.12
CA GLU A 1111 12.35 -31.50 11.75
C GLU A 1111 12.42 -32.82 10.97
N GLU A 1112 13.51 -33.57 11.10
CA GLU A 1112 13.73 -34.88 10.48
C GLU A 1112 12.78 -35.94 11.04
N ARG A 1113 12.66 -36.06 12.37
CA ARG A 1113 11.71 -36.99 12.99
C ARG A 1113 10.25 -36.64 12.69
N SER A 1114 9.88 -35.37 12.71
CA SER A 1114 8.52 -34.94 12.37
C SER A 1114 8.19 -35.35 10.93
N LYS A 1115 9.10 -35.12 9.98
CA LYS A 1115 8.88 -35.53 8.59
C LYS A 1115 8.72 -37.04 8.46
N ASN A 1116 9.53 -37.84 9.15
CA ASN A 1116 9.42 -39.30 9.09
C ASN A 1116 8.07 -39.81 9.66
N PHE A 1117 7.54 -39.20 10.74
CA PHE A 1117 6.20 -39.52 11.24
C PHE A 1117 5.09 -39.08 10.26
N ASP A 1118 5.24 -37.94 9.59
CA ASP A 1118 4.31 -37.46 8.57
C ASP A 1118 4.32 -38.40 7.33
N ASP A 1119 5.51 -38.84 6.90
CA ASP A 1119 5.71 -39.77 5.78
C ASP A 1119 5.18 -41.19 6.12
N GLU A 1120 5.43 -41.72 7.34
CA GLU A 1120 4.85 -42.99 7.82
C GLU A 1120 3.31 -42.93 7.87
N ALA A 1121 2.74 -41.81 8.34
CA ALA A 1121 1.29 -41.62 8.36
C ALA A 1121 0.69 -41.51 6.95
N GLN A 1122 1.40 -40.93 5.98
CA GLN A 1122 0.98 -40.92 4.58
C GLN A 1122 1.06 -42.33 3.98
N ALA A 1123 2.12 -43.09 4.22
CA ALA A 1123 2.28 -44.45 3.72
C ALA A 1123 1.14 -45.39 4.15
N ILE A 1124 0.74 -45.36 5.43
CA ILE A 1124 -0.40 -46.16 5.94
C ILE A 1124 -1.71 -45.77 5.23
N ASN A 1125 -1.93 -44.47 5.00
CA ASN A 1125 -3.11 -43.98 4.28
C ASN A 1125 -3.09 -44.29 2.77
N GLU A 1126 -1.91 -44.33 2.12
CA GLU A 1126 -1.80 -44.70 0.71
C GLU A 1126 -1.98 -46.20 0.48
N VAL A 1127 -1.48 -47.07 1.37
CA VAL A 1127 -1.68 -48.53 1.29
C VAL A 1127 -3.17 -48.90 1.34
N ASN A 1128 -3.96 -48.22 2.19
CA ASN A 1128 -5.41 -48.35 2.25
C ASN A 1128 -6.12 -48.09 0.91
N SER A 1129 -5.50 -47.36 -0.03
CA SER A 1129 -6.09 -47.07 -1.34
C SER A 1129 -5.89 -48.18 -2.38
N ARG A 1130 -5.13 -49.25 -2.08
CA ARG A 1130 -4.65 -50.21 -3.10
C ARG A 1130 -4.78 -51.69 -2.79
N GLN A 1131 -4.73 -52.17 -1.55
CA GLN A 1131 -4.83 -53.61 -1.25
C GLN A 1131 -5.55 -53.95 0.05
N SER A 1132 -6.20 -55.12 0.07
CA SER A 1132 -6.84 -55.71 1.24
C SER A 1132 -5.91 -56.74 1.91
N THR A 1133 -5.16 -56.31 2.92
CA THR A 1133 -4.29 -57.18 3.75
C THR A 1133 -4.67 -57.08 5.23
N SER A 1134 -4.29 -58.08 6.04
CA SER A 1134 -4.97 -58.42 7.29
C SER A 1134 -4.54 -57.67 8.56
N THR A 1135 -3.96 -56.47 8.46
CA THR A 1135 -3.78 -55.56 9.61
C THR A 1135 -4.79 -54.41 9.56
N ASN A 1136 -5.34 -54.05 10.72
CA ASN A 1136 -6.32 -52.99 10.82
C ASN A 1136 -5.59 -51.62 10.85
N PRO A 1137 -5.80 -50.73 9.85
CA PRO A 1137 -5.05 -49.48 9.74
C PRO A 1137 -5.27 -48.54 10.93
N ASP A 1138 -6.43 -48.59 11.59
CA ASP A 1138 -6.69 -47.81 12.81
C ASP A 1138 -5.80 -48.25 13.99
N GLU A 1139 -5.27 -49.47 13.97
CA GLU A 1139 -4.34 -49.98 14.99
C GLU A 1139 -2.91 -49.57 14.70
N GLU A 1140 -2.52 -49.58 13.42
CA GLU A 1140 -1.22 -49.05 12.99
C GLU A 1140 -1.13 -47.54 13.22
N LEU A 1141 -2.20 -46.78 12.94
CA LEU A 1141 -2.26 -45.34 13.26
C LEU A 1141 -2.24 -45.08 14.79
N ARG A 1142 -2.92 -45.91 15.59
CA ARG A 1142 -2.86 -45.85 17.06
C ARG A 1142 -1.46 -46.15 17.59
N ALA A 1143 -0.78 -47.15 17.04
CA ALA A 1143 0.60 -47.49 17.39
C ALA A 1143 1.58 -46.38 17.00
N LEU A 1144 1.42 -45.78 15.80
CA LEU A 1144 2.21 -44.64 15.35
C LEU A 1144 2.04 -43.42 16.27
N LYS A 1145 0.80 -43.13 16.69
CA LYS A 1145 0.49 -42.08 17.67
C LYS A 1145 1.15 -42.33 19.03
N GLN A 1146 1.15 -43.57 19.52
CA GLN A 1146 1.84 -43.92 20.78
C GLN A 1146 3.37 -43.80 20.67
N LYS A 1147 3.98 -44.19 19.53
CA LYS A 1147 5.41 -43.95 19.25
C LYS A 1147 5.73 -42.45 19.27
N PHE A 1148 4.91 -41.64 18.60
CA PHE A 1148 5.07 -40.18 18.55
C PHE A 1148 4.98 -39.53 19.94
N ASP A 1149 3.93 -39.81 20.72
CA ASP A 1149 3.78 -39.21 22.07
C ASP A 1149 4.87 -39.69 23.06
N THR A 1150 5.47 -40.87 22.84
CA THR A 1150 6.62 -41.34 23.61
C THR A 1150 7.89 -40.55 23.26
N TRP A 1151 8.26 -40.50 21.98
CA TRP A 1151 9.41 -39.71 21.50
C TRP A 1151 9.29 -38.22 21.87
N LYS A 1152 8.07 -37.66 21.79
CA LYS A 1152 7.76 -36.29 22.19
C LYS A 1152 8.00 -36.03 23.69
N LYS A 1153 7.78 -37.01 24.57
CA LYS A 1153 8.14 -36.90 26.00
C LYS A 1153 9.66 -36.86 26.19
N GLU A 1154 10.39 -37.76 25.52
CA GLU A 1154 11.86 -37.82 25.57
C GLU A 1154 12.54 -36.57 25.00
N TYR A 1155 12.04 -36.06 23.87
CA TYR A 1155 12.51 -34.81 23.28
C TYR A 1155 12.30 -33.62 24.23
N ASN A 1156 11.13 -33.52 24.86
CA ASN A 1156 10.85 -32.48 25.85
C ASN A 1156 11.63 -32.65 27.17
N ALA A 1157 12.15 -33.84 27.48
CA ALA A 1157 13.11 -34.02 28.57
C ALA A 1157 14.49 -33.45 28.17
N ARG A 1158 15.04 -33.88 27.03
CA ARG A 1158 16.35 -33.40 26.51
C ARG A 1158 16.38 -31.90 26.24
N LEU A 1159 15.27 -31.32 25.77
CA LEU A 1159 15.12 -29.88 25.56
C LEU A 1159 15.17 -29.10 26.89
N ARG A 1160 14.52 -29.61 27.94
CA ARG A 1160 14.57 -29.02 29.29
C ARG A 1160 15.95 -29.14 29.93
N GLU A 1161 16.60 -30.29 29.80
CA GLU A 1161 17.98 -30.48 30.24
C GLU A 1161 18.95 -29.49 29.55
N THR A 1162 18.80 -29.32 28.23
CA THR A 1162 19.61 -28.38 27.44
C THR A 1162 19.36 -26.92 27.84
N LYS A 1163 18.10 -26.52 28.03
CA LYS A 1163 17.76 -25.19 28.57
C LYS A 1163 18.33 -24.96 29.98
N GLY A 1164 18.29 -25.98 30.85
CA GLY A 1164 18.87 -25.94 32.19
C GLY A 1164 20.41 -25.84 32.20
N LYS A 1165 21.07 -26.39 31.18
CA LYS A 1165 22.52 -26.19 30.98
C LYS A 1165 22.86 -24.77 30.50
N LEU A 1166 22.03 -24.13 29.68
CA LEU A 1166 22.22 -22.72 29.30
C LEU A 1166 22.04 -21.74 30.48
N HIS A 1167 21.08 -21.97 31.38
CA HIS A 1167 20.79 -21.07 32.50
C HIS A 1167 21.89 -21.00 33.59
N LYS A 1168 23.00 -21.74 33.44
CA LYS A 1168 24.12 -21.73 34.41
C LYS A 1168 25.27 -20.76 34.07
N HIS A 1169 25.16 -19.97 33.00
CA HIS A 1169 26.15 -18.93 32.64
C HIS A 1169 25.50 -17.55 32.44
N PRO A 1170 25.56 -16.63 33.44
CA PRO A 1170 24.80 -15.37 33.43
C PRO A 1170 25.23 -14.28 32.42
N GLU A 1171 26.35 -14.42 31.70
CA GLU A 1171 26.94 -13.30 30.95
C GLU A 1171 26.47 -13.16 29.48
N VAL A 1172 25.56 -14.01 29.00
CA VAL A 1172 25.21 -14.11 27.55
C VAL A 1172 23.85 -13.46 27.19
N GLU A 1173 23.21 -12.71 28.10
CA GLU A 1173 21.87 -12.15 27.84
C GLU A 1173 21.84 -10.86 27.00
N ARG A 1174 22.93 -10.08 26.93
CA ARG A 1174 22.89 -8.74 26.29
C ARG A 1174 22.87 -8.74 24.76
N HIS A 1175 23.11 -9.87 24.10
CA HIS A 1175 23.27 -9.96 22.64
C HIS A 1175 22.55 -11.14 21.97
N HIS A 1176 21.37 -11.59 22.45
CA HIS A 1176 20.50 -12.52 21.69
C HIS A 1176 19.01 -12.28 21.98
N HIS A 1177 18.36 -11.39 21.20
CA HIS A 1177 16.93 -11.05 21.35
C HIS A 1177 16.14 -10.93 20.02
N HIS A 1178 16.63 -11.54 18.93
CA HIS A 1178 15.95 -11.52 17.62
C HIS A 1178 15.54 -12.89 17.05
N HIS A 1179 16.22 -13.98 17.39
CA HIS A 1179 15.87 -15.30 16.84
C HIS A 1179 14.79 -16.07 17.63
N HIS A 1180 14.60 -15.78 18.91
CA HIS A 1180 13.76 -16.62 19.77
C HIS A 1180 12.24 -16.49 19.50
N HIS A 1181 11.78 -15.34 18.99
CA HIS A 1181 10.37 -15.08 18.70
C HIS A 1181 9.83 -15.88 17.50
N HIS A 1182 10.64 -16.03 16.44
CA HIS A 1182 10.21 -16.71 15.21
C HIS A 1182 9.88 -18.19 15.47
N HIS A 1183 10.74 -18.91 16.18
CA HIS A 1183 10.48 -20.32 16.48
C HIS A 1183 9.26 -20.53 17.38
N HIS A 1184 9.01 -19.68 18.39
CA HIS A 1184 7.84 -19.83 19.25
C HIS A 1184 6.53 -19.65 18.47
N LYS A 1185 6.48 -18.67 17.55
CA LYS A 1185 5.32 -18.45 16.65
C LYS A 1185 5.13 -19.63 15.68
N TRP A 1186 6.22 -20.17 15.12
CA TRP A 1186 6.21 -21.31 14.20
C TRP A 1186 5.68 -22.60 14.85
N TRP A 1187 6.12 -22.91 16.06
CA TRP A 1187 5.65 -24.08 16.83
C TRP A 1187 4.15 -24.01 17.16
N LEU A 1188 3.65 -22.85 17.56
CA LEU A 1188 2.21 -22.63 17.81
C LEU A 1188 1.34 -22.83 16.56
N VAL A 1189 1.83 -22.40 15.39
CA VAL A 1189 1.11 -22.55 14.11
C VAL A 1189 1.05 -24.02 13.67
N ARG A 1190 2.15 -24.79 13.78
CA ARG A 1190 2.13 -26.22 13.44
C ARG A 1190 1.34 -27.06 14.46
N SER A 1191 1.36 -26.71 15.75
CA SER A 1191 0.54 -27.40 16.76
C SER A 1191 -0.98 -27.24 16.56
N LYS A 1192 -1.43 -26.29 15.72
CA LYS A 1192 -2.83 -26.13 15.30
C LYS A 1192 -3.18 -26.87 13.99
N LYS A 1193 -2.23 -27.57 13.36
CA LYS A 1193 -2.47 -28.42 12.17
C LYS A 1193 -2.48 -29.94 12.47
N PHE A 1194 -2.23 -30.32 13.72
CA PHE A 1194 -2.23 -31.70 14.22
C PHE A 1194 -3.22 -31.92 15.38
N LYS A 1195 -4.21 -31.03 15.48
CA LYS A 1195 -5.48 -31.22 16.16
C LYS A 1195 -6.58 -31.16 15.11
#